data_AF-G1UZM2-F1
#
_entry.id   AF-G1UZM2-F1
#
_cell.length_a   1.000
_cell.length_b   1.000
_cell.length_c   1.000
_cell.angle_alpha   90.00
_cell.angle_beta   90.00
_cell.angle_gamma   90.00
#
_symmetry.space_group_name_H-M   'P 1'
#
loop_
_entity.id
_entity.type
_entity.pdbx_description
1 polymer ?
#
loop_
_entity_poly.entity_id
_entity_poly.type
_entity_poly.pdbx_seq_one_letter_code
_entity_poly.pdbx_strand_id
1 'polypeptide(L)'
;MELGSEALSFVDDGVEEIGTASPPATNTAGLTMSPVQLELGNLNVINCGRGSLGDQPVNGSNCSLDYDYYLGRRDIVYATTEIKRLEGAPADFPKLPIVPENALGLCSIDCPPNSTDMEIRNFGLTRITMDQIHDIIQDVEDLKYNDAQYQMNNELQNRDAQTKKGIYSDDFSNTAQSDIYHAEWDARVNEIARFVAPDRIPRSTVLSVDQAGSNASFFGSLALLPGNETVLVEQNDWSEERNINPYAVFDKPPAMLQITPNLGRRGQTGINFTPSKSGIVLRCDGQVMASNLISDEAGRVSASFTIPTNARNGNRIVEMADGVYSARASLQINDPLVITRIERIIENRIIRVPVVQVVWRTQTIFVPRDPLAQTFSFTQNQVISSIGLQFTARDPSIPVTVQIRGVTTGLPNGVVFAEKVLAPNEISLSGETRIRFDDPFYAEANTSYSVVLLTNSTNYKVRTATLGKRGRWGIITRQTYMEDVLLESSNAETRTPLNGSDLAMKIYGYNFQSEGMIRFQPITGVQFSDINLDEYSAIPQGTTGLDWEYSTDGGVTWDAMVPAEEEPLPNLATRVQIRVRLSSSLANDTPAINFRDVNLVGYLNKTTGAYLTRENELTQGVESTKAYVQMQIPSGTTLQWFASNDGGLTWEAMTIQDTRPIDENWTEYTLVRTFTDNTGNKVRYKAEMTGTPLIYPRIHSLGATLS
;
A
#
# COMPACT_ATOMS: atom_id res chain seq x y z
N MET A 1 5.20 55.86 -6.95
CA MET A 1 5.21 57.27 -7.40
C MET A 1 6.62 57.78 -7.17
N GLU A 2 7.35 58.15 -8.22
CA GLU A 2 8.70 58.69 -8.09
C GLU A 2 8.67 60.01 -7.29
N LEU A 3 9.48 60.10 -6.24
CA LEU A 3 9.78 61.37 -5.59
C LEU A 3 10.64 62.19 -6.56
N GLY A 4 10.15 63.39 -6.93
CA GLY A 4 10.95 64.35 -7.70
C GLY A 4 12.21 64.71 -6.93
N SER A 5 13.32 64.92 -7.65
CA SER A 5 14.70 65.04 -7.15
C SER A 5 15.00 66.18 -6.16
N GLU A 6 13.98 66.93 -5.71
CA GLU A 6 14.13 68.09 -4.83
C GLU A 6 13.38 67.96 -3.49
N ALA A 7 12.70 66.83 -3.22
CA ALA A 7 12.06 66.59 -1.93
C ALA A 7 13.06 65.98 -0.92
N LEU A 8 13.29 66.65 0.21
CA LEU A 8 13.97 66.07 1.37
C LEU A 8 12.96 65.20 2.14
N SER A 9 13.13 63.89 2.11
CA SER A 9 12.30 62.94 2.86
C SER A 9 12.89 62.68 4.24
N PHE A 10 12.12 62.91 5.31
CA PHE A 10 12.44 62.41 6.65
C PHE A 10 11.66 61.12 6.92
N VAL A 11 12.35 60.12 7.47
CA VAL A 11 11.77 58.86 7.96
C VAL A 11 11.89 58.91 9.48
N ASP A 12 10.77 58.91 10.19
CA ASP A 12 10.74 58.80 11.65
C ASP A 12 10.97 57.33 12.02
N ASP A 13 12.09 57.05 12.68
CA ASP A 13 12.48 55.71 13.16
C ASP A 13 12.15 55.50 14.66
N GLY A 14 11.48 56.47 15.31
CA GLY A 14 10.96 56.34 16.67
C GLY A 14 12.03 56.29 17.77
N VAL A 15 13.28 56.71 17.48
CA VAL A 15 14.39 56.69 18.45
C VAL A 15 14.95 58.11 18.63
N GLU A 16 14.38 58.91 19.54
CA GLU A 16 14.99 60.20 19.93
C GLU A 16 16.03 60.03 21.06
N GLU A 17 17.23 60.57 20.85
CA GLU A 17 18.13 60.99 21.95
C GLU A 17 17.99 62.50 22.22
N ILE A 18 17.63 62.86 23.45
CA ILE A 18 17.50 64.25 23.90
C ILE A 18 18.89 64.89 24.04
N GLY A 19 19.28 65.72 23.06
CA GLY A 19 20.43 66.61 23.16
C GLY A 19 20.06 67.98 23.73
N THR A 20 20.38 68.24 25.00
CA THR A 20 20.14 69.51 25.69
C THR A 20 21.10 70.61 25.21
N ALA A 21 20.64 71.48 24.31
CA ALA A 21 21.21 72.81 24.13
C ALA A 21 20.13 73.79 23.68
N SER A 22 19.71 74.70 24.57
CA SER A 22 18.80 75.80 24.22
C SER A 22 19.56 76.92 23.50
N PRO A 23 19.14 77.37 22.30
CA PRO A 23 19.62 78.61 21.71
C PRO A 23 18.75 79.81 22.15
N PRO A 24 19.24 81.05 21.98
CA PRO A 24 18.74 82.23 22.67
C PRO A 24 17.39 82.73 22.16
N ALA A 25 16.60 83.28 23.08
CA ALA A 25 15.41 84.08 22.79
C ALA A 25 15.83 85.40 22.13
N THR A 26 15.65 85.54 20.81
CA THR A 26 15.41 86.83 20.14
C THR A 26 14.81 86.60 18.76
N ASN A 27 13.55 87.00 18.62
CA ASN A 27 12.77 87.06 17.38
C ASN A 27 13.50 87.85 16.28
N THR A 28 13.18 87.58 15.00
CA THR A 28 12.41 88.50 14.12
C THR A 28 12.40 87.96 12.68
N ALA A 29 11.33 87.25 12.31
CA ALA A 29 10.80 87.26 10.94
C ALA A 29 9.35 86.77 11.01
N GLY A 30 8.40 87.65 10.74
CA GLY A 30 6.98 87.34 10.72
C GLY A 30 6.62 86.43 9.53
N LEU A 31 6.76 85.13 9.72
CA LEU A 31 6.18 84.12 8.83
C LEU A 31 5.07 83.43 9.61
N THR A 32 3.85 83.64 9.15
CA THR A 32 2.66 82.93 9.61
C THR A 32 2.81 81.46 9.27
N MET A 33 2.47 80.56 10.20
CA MET A 33 2.44 79.12 9.93
C MET A 33 1.51 78.85 8.75
N SER A 34 2.06 78.43 7.61
CA SER A 34 1.27 77.88 6.52
C SER A 34 0.75 76.51 6.96
N PRO A 35 -0.56 76.21 6.81
CA PRO A 35 -1.06 74.86 7.08
C PRO A 35 -0.46 73.91 6.04
N VAL A 36 0.51 73.10 6.44
CA VAL A 36 1.05 72.04 5.60
C VAL A 36 -0.07 71.00 5.40
N GLN A 37 -0.64 70.92 4.20
CA GLN A 37 -1.52 69.80 3.84
C GLN A 37 -0.67 68.63 3.36
N LEU A 38 -0.66 67.54 4.13
CA LEU A 38 -0.09 66.25 3.73
C LEU A 38 -1.03 65.58 2.73
N GLU A 39 -0.55 65.30 1.51
CA GLU A 39 -1.32 64.50 0.53
C GLU A 39 -1.42 63.05 1.00
N LEU A 40 -2.63 62.48 0.92
CA LEU A 40 -2.96 61.10 1.28
C LEU A 40 -2.36 60.12 0.26
N GLY A 41 -1.08 59.80 0.42
CA GLY A 41 -0.34 58.91 -0.46
C GLY A 41 0.46 57.85 0.30
N ASN A 42 -0.23 56.98 1.04
CA ASN A 42 0.17 55.61 1.44
C ASN A 42 1.67 55.29 1.67
N LEU A 43 2.45 56.18 2.30
CA LEU A 43 3.86 55.96 2.65
C LEU A 43 4.21 56.76 3.91
N ASN A 44 5.06 56.19 4.79
CA ASN A 44 5.58 56.74 6.06
C ASN A 44 6.50 57.97 5.87
N VAL A 45 6.16 58.90 4.98
CA VAL A 45 7.03 60.01 4.57
C VAL A 45 6.29 61.32 4.79
N ILE A 46 6.82 62.13 5.72
CA ILE A 46 6.40 63.51 5.90
C ILE A 46 7.19 64.35 4.89
N ASN A 47 6.49 65.02 3.97
CA ASN A 47 7.11 65.84 2.93
C ASN A 47 7.08 67.32 3.31
N CYS A 48 8.25 67.90 3.54
CA CYS A 48 8.43 69.31 3.83
C CYS A 48 8.76 70.08 2.54
N GLY A 49 7.83 70.91 2.08
CA GLY A 49 8.06 71.86 1.00
C GLY A 49 7.93 71.25 -0.40
N ARG A 50 6.75 71.43 -1.00
CA ARG A 50 6.59 71.50 -2.46
C ARG A 50 6.51 72.97 -2.82
N GLY A 51 7.22 73.40 -3.87
CA GLY A 51 7.53 74.80 -4.22
C GLY A 51 6.36 75.76 -4.52
N SER A 52 5.17 75.54 -3.96
CA SER A 52 4.04 76.46 -3.99
C SER A 52 3.04 76.29 -2.82
N LEU A 53 3.29 75.39 -1.84
CA LEU A 53 2.31 75.05 -0.79
C LEU A 53 2.87 74.94 0.66
N GLY A 54 4.16 75.21 0.90
CA GLY A 54 4.72 75.26 2.26
C GLY A 54 6.20 75.60 2.32
N ASP A 55 6.66 76.10 3.47
CA ASP A 55 8.05 76.51 3.71
C ASP A 55 8.91 75.35 4.24
N GLN A 56 10.19 75.30 3.87
CA GLN A 56 11.14 74.29 4.37
C GLN A 56 11.57 74.61 5.81
N PRO A 57 11.75 73.60 6.68
CA PRO A 57 12.26 73.81 8.03
C PRO A 57 13.68 74.38 8.00
N VAL A 58 13.93 75.41 8.81
CA VAL A 58 15.22 76.12 8.85
C VAL A 58 16.21 75.32 9.71
N ASN A 59 17.42 75.13 9.18
CA ASN A 59 18.50 74.41 9.87
C ASN A 59 18.77 75.02 11.27
N GLY A 60 18.73 74.19 12.32
CA GLY A 60 18.93 74.60 13.71
C GLY A 60 17.69 75.18 14.42
N SER A 61 16.49 75.07 13.83
CA SER A 61 15.22 75.48 14.45
C SER A 61 14.37 74.27 14.87
N ASN A 62 13.56 74.42 15.93
CA ASN A 62 12.59 73.40 16.34
C ASN A 62 11.33 73.51 15.48
N CYS A 63 10.91 72.39 14.89
CA CYS A 63 9.66 72.25 14.16
C CYS A 63 8.74 71.29 14.93
N SER A 64 7.47 71.63 15.10
CA SER A 64 6.44 70.76 15.69
C SER A 64 5.44 70.41 14.61
N LEU A 65 5.14 69.12 14.47
CA LEU A 65 4.18 68.61 13.49
C LEU A 65 3.13 67.77 14.20
N ASP A 66 1.87 68.05 13.90
CA ASP A 66 0.75 67.19 14.27
C ASP A 66 0.42 66.27 13.08
N TYR A 67 0.46 64.96 13.28
CA TYR A 67 0.08 63.98 12.26
C TYR A 67 -0.78 62.85 12.86
N ASP A 68 -1.70 62.32 12.05
CA ASP A 68 -2.51 61.17 12.42
C ASP A 68 -1.78 59.87 12.02
N TYR A 69 -1.46 59.03 12.99
CA TYR A 69 -0.83 57.71 12.77
C TYR A 69 -1.87 56.59 12.90
N TYR A 70 -2.01 55.79 11.84
CA TYR A 70 -2.93 54.66 11.82
C TYR A 70 -2.17 53.34 11.98
N LEU A 71 -2.72 52.41 12.76
CA LEU A 71 -2.16 51.09 12.96
C LEU A 71 -2.93 50.03 12.17
N GLY A 72 -2.22 49.08 11.58
CA GLY A 72 -2.80 47.90 10.94
C GLY A 72 -3.17 46.83 11.96
N ARG A 73 -4.04 45.89 11.58
CA ARG A 73 -4.38 44.71 12.39
C ARG A 73 -4.53 43.46 11.55
N ARG A 74 -4.42 42.30 12.20
CA ARG A 74 -4.69 40.99 11.59
C ARG A 74 -5.81 40.29 12.32
N ASP A 75 -6.81 39.85 11.57
CA ASP A 75 -7.97 39.16 12.11
C ASP A 75 -8.00 37.72 11.61
N ILE A 76 -8.68 36.84 12.34
CA ILE A 76 -8.94 35.46 11.90
C ILE A 76 -10.43 35.22 11.81
N VAL A 77 -10.86 34.57 10.72
CA VAL A 77 -12.20 33.99 10.61
C VAL A 77 -12.12 32.52 10.97
N TYR A 78 -12.93 32.10 11.93
CA TYR A 78 -12.98 30.72 12.40
C TYR A 78 -14.42 30.19 12.43
N ALA A 79 -14.57 28.88 12.29
CA ALA A 79 -15.85 28.17 12.35
C ALA A 79 -15.93 27.35 13.64
N THR A 80 -17.02 27.52 14.37
CA THR A 80 -17.47 26.59 15.42
C THR A 80 -18.79 25.97 14.94
N THR A 81 -19.93 26.28 15.56
CA THR A 81 -21.27 26.05 15.00
C THR A 81 -21.70 27.14 14.02
N GLU A 82 -21.06 28.30 14.10
CA GLU A 82 -21.26 29.48 13.25
C GLU A 82 -19.90 30.06 12.86
N ILE A 83 -19.86 30.81 11.75
CA ILE A 83 -18.65 31.51 11.28
C ILE A 83 -18.52 32.82 12.06
N LYS A 84 -17.40 33.00 12.76
CA LYS A 84 -17.13 34.17 13.60
C LYS A 84 -15.78 34.79 13.23
N ARG A 85 -15.68 36.11 13.37
CA ARG A 85 -14.44 36.89 13.21
C ARG A 85 -13.84 37.13 14.60
N LEU A 86 -12.56 36.81 14.77
CA LEU A 86 -11.76 37.22 15.90
C LEU A 86 -10.91 38.42 15.48
N GLU A 87 -11.18 39.58 16.08
CA GLU A 87 -10.40 40.79 15.83
C GLU A 87 -9.06 40.72 16.57
N GLY A 88 -7.97 41.02 15.86
CA GLY A 88 -6.66 41.16 16.47
C GLY A 88 -6.39 42.55 17.02
N ALA A 89 -5.33 42.65 17.82
CA ALA A 89 -4.88 43.91 18.37
C ALA A 89 -4.11 44.72 17.29
N PRO A 90 -4.42 46.01 17.09
CA PRO A 90 -3.62 46.88 16.23
C PRO A 90 -2.19 47.03 16.74
N ALA A 91 -1.20 46.91 15.85
CA ALA A 91 0.22 47.07 16.17
C ALA A 91 1.03 47.37 14.90
N ASP A 92 2.26 47.88 15.05
CA ASP A 92 3.16 48.13 13.91
C ASP A 92 3.52 46.84 13.17
N PHE A 93 3.66 45.73 13.93
CA PHE A 93 3.80 44.37 13.41
C PHE A 93 2.65 43.51 13.92
N PRO A 94 1.47 43.57 13.29
CA PRO A 94 0.29 42.90 13.81
C PRO A 94 0.49 41.38 13.80
N LYS A 95 0.29 40.76 14.96
CA LYS A 95 0.36 39.31 15.15
C LYS A 95 -1.02 38.70 14.95
N LEU A 96 -1.05 37.49 14.41
CA LEU A 96 -2.29 36.72 14.25
C LEU A 96 -2.85 36.32 15.63
N PRO A 97 -4.15 36.53 15.90
CA PRO A 97 -4.81 36.04 17.09
C PRO A 97 -4.74 34.51 17.21
N ILE A 98 -4.77 33.98 18.43
CA ILE A 98 -4.84 32.53 18.66
C ILE A 98 -6.30 32.07 18.47
N VAL A 99 -6.50 31.02 17.68
CA VAL A 99 -7.82 30.42 17.46
C VAL A 99 -8.30 29.76 18.77
N PRO A 100 -9.56 29.96 19.21
CA PRO A 100 -10.10 29.31 20.40
C PRO A 100 -10.07 27.78 20.33
N GLU A 101 -9.99 27.10 21.49
CA GLU A 101 -10.10 25.64 21.54
C GLU A 101 -11.44 25.16 20.95
N ASN A 102 -11.41 24.10 20.13
CA ASN A 102 -12.53 23.53 19.39
C ASN A 102 -13.09 24.41 18.24
N ALA A 103 -12.30 25.35 17.69
CA ALA A 103 -12.65 26.14 16.51
C ALA A 103 -11.71 25.85 15.32
N LEU A 104 -12.27 25.81 14.10
CA LEU A 104 -11.51 25.64 12.86
C LEU A 104 -11.18 27.00 12.22
N GLY A 105 -9.91 27.38 12.12
CA GLY A 105 -9.49 28.58 11.40
C GLY A 105 -9.69 28.43 9.89
N LEU A 106 -10.37 29.38 9.25
CA LEU A 106 -10.66 29.35 7.81
C LEU A 106 -9.73 30.26 7.01
N CYS A 107 -9.59 31.52 7.43
CA CYS A 107 -8.71 32.48 6.77
C CYS A 107 -8.20 33.54 7.76
N SER A 108 -7.07 34.16 7.42
CA SER A 108 -6.62 35.40 8.01
C SER A 108 -6.98 36.58 7.12
N ILE A 109 -7.38 37.69 7.74
CA ILE A 109 -7.66 38.96 7.08
C ILE A 109 -6.60 39.96 7.53
N ASP A 110 -5.77 40.39 6.60
CA ASP A 110 -4.81 41.48 6.79
C ASP A 110 -5.55 42.81 6.55
N CYS A 111 -5.69 43.62 7.61
CA CYS A 111 -6.29 44.95 7.55
C CYS A 111 -5.18 46.00 7.58
N PRO A 112 -4.75 46.54 6.42
CA PRO A 112 -3.72 47.57 6.38
C PRO A 112 -4.16 48.87 7.06
N PRO A 113 -3.22 49.70 7.54
CA PRO A 113 -3.54 50.99 8.15
C PRO A 113 -4.28 51.91 7.18
N ASN A 114 -5.32 52.59 7.68
CA ASN A 114 -6.08 53.61 6.94
C ASN A 114 -6.56 53.22 5.54
N SER A 115 -6.93 51.95 5.34
CA SER A 115 -7.44 51.46 4.05
C SER A 115 -8.63 50.51 4.25
N THR A 116 -9.56 50.54 3.30
CA THR A 116 -10.70 49.61 3.23
C THR A 116 -10.37 48.33 2.45
N ASP A 117 -9.22 48.30 1.78
CA ASP A 117 -8.79 47.17 0.95
C ASP A 117 -8.10 46.12 1.83
N MET A 118 -8.86 45.11 2.25
CA MET A 118 -8.39 43.99 3.08
C MET A 118 -7.84 42.84 2.21
N GLU A 119 -6.69 42.29 2.57
CA GLU A 119 -6.12 41.09 1.91
C GLU A 119 -6.55 39.84 2.68
N ILE A 120 -7.10 38.85 1.97
CA ILE A 120 -7.58 37.59 2.58
C ILE A 120 -6.61 36.47 2.20
N ARG A 121 -6.07 35.78 3.22
CA ARG A 121 -5.25 34.56 3.03
C ARG A 121 -5.96 33.36 3.62
N ASN A 122 -6.27 32.39 2.77
CA ASN A 122 -6.95 31.16 3.18
C ASN A 122 -5.94 30.18 3.78
N PHE A 123 -6.26 29.52 4.90
CA PHE A 123 -5.36 28.57 5.56
C PHE A 123 -5.20 27.24 4.83
N GLY A 124 -5.88 27.04 3.68
CA GLY A 124 -5.53 25.98 2.73
C GLY A 124 -5.60 24.58 3.32
N LEU A 125 -6.63 24.28 4.12
CA LEU A 125 -6.96 22.92 4.56
C LEU A 125 -7.49 22.12 3.36
N THR A 126 -6.60 21.80 2.42
CA THR A 126 -6.89 20.92 1.31
C THR A 126 -6.80 19.48 1.79
N ARG A 127 -7.82 18.69 1.45
CA ARG A 127 -7.79 17.25 1.65
C ARG A 127 -6.70 16.68 0.74
N ILE A 128 -5.61 16.21 1.33
CA ILE A 128 -4.54 15.53 0.59
C ILE A 128 -5.11 14.20 0.09
N THR A 129 -4.96 13.94 -1.21
CA THR A 129 -5.32 12.66 -1.84
C THR A 129 -4.23 11.62 -1.63
N MET A 130 -4.54 10.32 -1.75
CA MET A 130 -3.54 9.26 -1.54
C MET A 130 -2.39 9.34 -2.56
N ASP A 131 -2.65 9.81 -3.77
CA ASP A 131 -1.64 10.02 -4.81
C ASP A 131 -0.65 11.10 -4.39
N GLN A 132 -1.14 12.24 -3.88
CA GLN A 132 -0.27 13.30 -3.35
C GLN A 132 0.54 12.86 -2.14
N ILE A 133 0.03 11.94 -1.32
CA ILE A 133 0.81 11.35 -0.22
C ILE A 133 1.94 10.48 -0.78
N HIS A 134 1.69 9.70 -1.84
CA HIS A 134 2.73 8.91 -2.49
C HIS A 134 3.81 9.80 -3.11
N ASP A 135 3.42 10.88 -3.79
CA ASP A 135 4.38 11.84 -4.36
C ASP A 135 5.26 12.44 -3.26
N ILE A 136 4.67 12.85 -2.13
CA ILE A 136 5.43 13.37 -0.97
C ILE A 136 6.35 12.30 -0.37
N ILE A 137 5.93 11.04 -0.31
CA ILE A 137 6.78 9.94 0.18
C ILE A 137 7.99 9.77 -0.73
N GLN A 138 7.79 9.78 -2.05
CA GLN A 138 8.87 9.68 -3.02
C GLN A 138 9.84 10.86 -2.92
N ASP A 139 9.33 12.10 -2.82
CA ASP A 139 10.16 13.28 -2.63
C ASP A 139 11.00 13.20 -1.35
N VAL A 140 10.43 12.65 -0.26
CA VAL A 140 11.15 12.45 1.01
C VAL A 140 12.24 11.38 0.88
N GLU A 141 12.01 10.33 0.10
CA GLU A 141 13.03 9.31 -0.19
C GLU A 141 14.19 9.89 -1.00
N ASP A 142 13.89 10.66 -2.04
CA ASP A 142 14.90 11.35 -2.85
C ASP A 142 15.69 12.39 -2.04
N LEU A 143 15.02 13.13 -1.15
CA LEU A 143 15.69 14.05 -0.22
C LEU A 143 16.64 13.33 0.74
N LYS A 144 16.23 12.19 1.30
CA LYS A 144 17.10 11.39 2.17
C LYS A 144 18.33 10.90 1.43
N TYR A 145 18.18 10.45 0.19
CA TYR A 145 19.30 10.03 -0.64
C TYR A 145 20.26 11.18 -0.90
N ASN A 146 19.74 12.34 -1.32
CA ASN A 146 20.57 13.52 -1.62
C ASN A 146 21.27 14.07 -0.36
N ASP A 147 20.61 14.06 0.80
CA ASP A 147 21.21 14.47 2.07
C ASP A 147 22.33 13.50 2.49
N ALA A 148 22.11 12.19 2.39
CA ALA A 148 23.14 11.19 2.67
C ALA A 148 24.38 11.37 1.78
N GLN A 149 24.17 11.57 0.48
CA GLN A 149 25.24 11.85 -0.47
C GLN A 149 25.97 13.17 -0.17
N TYR A 150 25.25 14.23 0.21
CA TYR A 150 25.85 15.51 0.56
C TYR A 150 26.70 15.43 1.84
N GLN A 151 26.20 14.74 2.88
CA GLN A 151 26.95 14.50 4.12
C GLN A 151 28.22 13.72 3.85
N MET A 152 28.13 12.62 3.08
CA MET A 152 29.29 11.80 2.73
C MET A 152 30.33 12.58 1.92
N ASN A 153 29.90 13.41 0.97
CA ASN A 153 30.80 14.28 0.20
C ASN A 153 31.52 15.31 1.09
N ASN A 154 30.82 15.93 2.04
CA ASN A 154 31.44 16.87 2.98
C ASN A 154 32.45 16.19 3.91
N GLU A 155 32.15 14.97 4.38
CA GLU A 155 33.11 14.18 5.17
C GLU A 155 34.35 13.86 4.36
N LEU A 156 34.17 13.36 3.13
CA LEU A 156 35.26 13.04 2.22
C LEU A 156 36.09 14.27 1.88
N GLN A 157 35.48 15.44 1.69
CA GLN A 157 36.19 16.69 1.42
C GLN A 157 37.13 17.08 2.57
N ASN A 158 36.77 16.79 3.81
CA ASN A 158 37.55 17.15 5.00
C ASN A 158 38.57 16.07 5.44
N ARG A 159 38.57 14.86 4.85
CA ARG A 159 39.48 13.77 5.26
C ARG A 159 40.96 14.01 4.99
N ASP A 160 41.29 14.68 3.90
CA ASP A 160 42.67 15.00 3.54
C ASP A 160 42.79 16.41 2.95
N ALA A 161 43.88 17.08 3.29
CA ALA A 161 44.15 18.48 2.95
C ALA A 161 44.64 18.69 1.51
N GLN A 162 44.67 17.64 0.69
CA GLN A 162 45.08 17.73 -0.72
C GLN A 162 43.97 18.35 -1.56
N THR A 163 44.34 19.13 -2.58
CA THR A 163 43.39 19.64 -3.56
C THR A 163 42.79 18.48 -4.33
N LYS A 164 41.45 18.36 -4.29
CA LYS A 164 40.70 17.29 -4.94
C LYS A 164 40.22 17.76 -6.30
N LYS A 165 40.47 16.95 -7.32
CA LYS A 165 39.88 17.11 -8.66
C LYS A 165 38.45 16.60 -8.74
N GLY A 166 38.08 15.67 -7.84
CA GLY A 166 36.73 15.12 -7.74
C GLY A 166 36.54 14.25 -6.50
N ILE A 167 35.27 13.99 -6.15
CA ILE A 167 34.85 13.09 -5.08
C ILE A 167 33.80 12.14 -5.66
N TYR A 168 33.85 10.89 -5.23
CA TYR A 168 32.85 9.87 -5.54
C TYR A 168 32.32 9.29 -4.23
N SER A 169 31.01 9.12 -4.11
CA SER A 169 30.35 8.61 -2.90
C SER A 169 29.19 7.68 -3.26
N ASP A 170 29.13 6.53 -2.62
CA ASP A 170 28.04 5.56 -2.72
C ASP A 170 27.78 4.95 -1.33
N ASP A 171 26.53 5.06 -0.88
CA ASP A 171 26.04 4.50 0.39
C ASP A 171 25.18 3.24 0.17
N PHE A 172 25.07 2.78 -1.08
CA PHE A 172 24.31 1.59 -1.49
C PHE A 172 22.83 1.59 -1.07
N SER A 173 22.26 2.78 -0.87
CA SER A 173 20.84 2.96 -0.65
C SER A 173 20.01 2.78 -1.93
N ASN A 174 20.64 2.88 -3.10
CA ASN A 174 20.06 2.56 -4.41
C ASN A 174 21.17 2.15 -5.41
N THR A 175 20.78 1.80 -6.63
CA THR A 175 21.72 1.47 -7.71
C THR A 175 22.11 2.67 -8.58
N ALA A 176 21.85 3.92 -8.17
CA ALA A 176 22.04 5.09 -9.03
C ALA A 176 23.52 5.37 -9.32
N GLN A 177 24.41 5.04 -8.39
CA GLN A 177 25.85 5.17 -8.53
C GLN A 177 26.51 3.94 -9.19
N SER A 178 25.76 2.83 -9.27
CA SER A 178 26.20 1.56 -9.85
C SER A 178 25.98 1.49 -11.37
N ASP A 179 26.91 0.88 -12.11
CA ASP A 179 26.75 0.59 -13.54
C ASP A 179 26.22 -0.84 -13.74
N ILE A 180 24.91 -1.00 -13.51
CA ILE A 180 24.22 -2.30 -13.63
C ILE A 180 24.14 -2.86 -15.06
N TYR A 181 24.47 -2.04 -16.07
CA TYR A 181 24.39 -2.43 -17.48
C TYR A 181 25.76 -2.80 -18.07
N HIS A 182 26.83 -2.67 -17.30
CA HIS A 182 28.17 -3.07 -17.73
C HIS A 182 28.27 -4.59 -17.90
N ALA A 183 29.00 -5.07 -18.91
CA ALA A 183 29.11 -6.50 -19.20
C ALA A 183 29.81 -7.31 -18.08
N GLU A 184 30.70 -6.66 -17.32
CA GLU A 184 31.38 -7.24 -16.15
C GLU A 184 30.56 -7.11 -14.84
N TRP A 185 29.42 -6.42 -14.83
CA TRP A 185 28.62 -6.27 -13.62
C TRP A 185 28.01 -7.63 -13.22
N ASP A 186 28.33 -8.08 -12.00
CA ASP A 186 27.81 -9.32 -11.43
C ASP A 186 27.69 -9.21 -9.89
N ALA A 187 26.97 -8.19 -9.43
CA ALA A 187 26.74 -7.92 -8.02
C ALA A 187 25.28 -7.58 -7.75
N ARG A 188 24.87 -7.75 -6.48
CA ARG A 188 23.59 -7.26 -5.97
C ARG A 188 23.80 -6.09 -5.02
N VAL A 189 22.93 -5.11 -5.11
CA VAL A 189 22.82 -4.02 -4.13
C VAL A 189 21.59 -4.32 -3.27
N ASN A 190 21.78 -4.48 -1.96
CA ASN A 190 20.69 -4.54 -1.00
C ASN A 190 20.45 -3.14 -0.46
N GLU A 191 19.40 -2.49 -0.96
CA GLU A 191 19.05 -1.10 -0.65
C GLU A 191 18.61 -0.90 0.81
N ILE A 192 18.03 -1.93 1.42
CA ILE A 192 17.49 -1.90 2.78
C ILE A 192 18.63 -2.01 3.79
N ALA A 193 19.43 -3.09 3.67
CA ALA A 193 20.57 -3.34 4.54
C ALA A 193 21.82 -2.54 4.11
N ARG A 194 21.73 -1.77 3.02
CA ARG A 194 22.76 -0.88 2.47
C ARG A 194 24.09 -1.58 2.26
N PHE A 195 24.09 -2.68 1.50
CA PHE A 195 25.34 -3.33 1.17
C PHE A 195 25.36 -3.94 -0.22
N VAL A 196 26.57 -4.08 -0.77
CA VAL A 196 26.85 -4.82 -2.00
C VAL A 196 27.42 -6.18 -1.66
N ALA A 197 26.99 -7.19 -2.40
CA ALA A 197 27.48 -8.57 -2.31
C ALA A 197 27.49 -9.23 -3.70
N PRO A 198 28.11 -10.42 -3.85
CA PRO A 198 27.92 -11.23 -5.04
C PRO A 198 26.43 -11.45 -5.35
N ASP A 199 26.11 -11.48 -6.63
CA ASP A 199 24.75 -11.73 -7.09
C ASP A 199 24.27 -13.13 -6.66
N ARG A 200 22.97 -13.41 -6.79
CA ARG A 200 22.35 -14.66 -6.40
C ARG A 200 21.36 -15.14 -7.44
N ILE A 201 21.18 -16.46 -7.51
CA ILE A 201 20.23 -17.09 -8.41
C ILE A 201 18.96 -17.41 -7.63
N PRO A 202 17.84 -16.71 -7.88
CA PRO A 202 16.56 -17.05 -7.26
C PRO A 202 15.92 -18.26 -7.94
N ARG A 203 15.34 -19.14 -7.13
CA ARG A 203 14.48 -20.25 -7.59
C ARG A 203 13.19 -20.25 -6.81
N SER A 204 12.11 -19.86 -7.49
CA SER A 204 10.76 -19.91 -6.93
C SER A 204 10.10 -21.25 -7.20
N THR A 205 9.44 -21.80 -6.18
CA THR A 205 8.70 -23.05 -6.22
C THR A 205 7.38 -22.90 -5.47
N VAL A 206 6.26 -23.08 -6.19
CA VAL A 206 4.93 -23.12 -5.56
C VAL A 206 4.81 -24.41 -4.74
N LEU A 207 4.44 -24.26 -3.47
CA LEU A 207 4.32 -25.38 -2.55
C LEU A 207 3.03 -26.15 -2.81
N SER A 208 3.12 -27.47 -2.74
CA SER A 208 1.97 -28.36 -2.80
C SER A 208 1.70 -28.93 -1.43
N VAL A 209 0.45 -28.95 -0.99
CA VAL A 209 0.09 -29.46 0.34
C VAL A 209 0.24 -30.98 0.42
N ASP A 210 0.82 -31.46 1.52
CA ASP A 210 0.83 -32.84 1.96
C ASP A 210 -0.43 -33.10 2.81
N GLN A 211 -1.54 -33.45 2.15
CA GLN A 211 -2.83 -33.63 2.83
C GLN A 211 -2.78 -34.74 3.89
N ALA A 212 -2.01 -35.81 3.67
CA ALA A 212 -1.89 -36.91 4.63
C ALA A 212 -1.10 -36.49 5.87
N GLY A 213 -0.14 -35.58 5.71
CA GLY A 213 0.66 -35.00 6.80
C GLY A 213 0.06 -33.77 7.45
N SER A 214 -1.12 -33.30 7.02
CA SER A 214 -1.77 -32.07 7.51
C SER A 214 -2.96 -32.37 8.41
N ASN A 215 -3.18 -31.52 9.41
CA ASN A 215 -4.37 -31.47 10.25
C ASN A 215 -5.06 -30.09 10.10
N ALA A 216 -5.81 -29.92 9.01
CA ALA A 216 -6.50 -28.68 8.66
C ALA A 216 -7.72 -28.96 7.79
N SER A 217 -8.69 -28.03 7.79
CA SER A 217 -9.84 -28.09 6.89
C SER A 217 -9.49 -27.41 5.57
N PHE A 218 -9.52 -28.17 4.47
CA PHE A 218 -9.23 -27.66 3.13
C PHE A 218 -10.52 -27.39 2.35
N PHE A 219 -10.67 -26.16 1.89
CA PHE A 219 -11.71 -25.70 0.99
C PHE A 219 -11.10 -25.38 -0.37
N GLY A 220 -11.88 -24.82 -1.29
CA GLY A 220 -11.50 -24.49 -2.66
C GLY A 220 -10.05 -24.03 -2.77
N SER A 221 -9.76 -22.83 -2.28
CA SER A 221 -8.42 -22.24 -2.18
C SER A 221 -7.95 -22.00 -0.75
N LEU A 222 -8.87 -21.99 0.22
CA LEU A 222 -8.57 -21.70 1.62
C LEU A 222 -8.29 -22.95 2.45
N ALA A 223 -7.37 -22.82 3.40
CA ALA A 223 -7.14 -23.77 4.48
C ALA A 223 -7.38 -23.07 5.82
N LEU A 224 -8.19 -23.70 6.67
CA LEU A 224 -8.59 -23.22 7.99
C LEU A 224 -8.23 -24.24 9.06
N LEU A 225 -8.42 -23.90 10.33
CA LEU A 225 -8.33 -24.86 11.42
C LEU A 225 -9.24 -26.09 11.18
N PRO A 226 -8.84 -27.27 11.65
CA PRO A 226 -9.72 -28.44 11.64
C PRO A 226 -10.95 -28.15 12.49
N GLY A 227 -12.13 -28.54 12.03
CA GLY A 227 -13.37 -28.23 12.72
C GLY A 227 -14.55 -29.05 12.22
N ASN A 228 -15.66 -28.94 12.94
CA ASN A 228 -16.92 -29.57 12.55
C ASN A 228 -17.94 -28.51 12.19
N GLU A 229 -18.68 -28.76 11.11
CA GLU A 229 -19.75 -27.88 10.67
C GLU A 229 -20.98 -28.01 11.58
N THR A 230 -21.49 -26.90 12.08
CA THR A 230 -22.65 -26.79 12.98
C THR A 230 -23.72 -25.88 12.36
N VAL A 231 -24.96 -26.03 12.82
CA VAL A 231 -26.05 -25.15 12.42
C VAL A 231 -26.03 -23.91 13.31
N LEU A 232 -25.84 -22.73 12.71
CA LEU A 232 -25.82 -21.45 13.42
C LEU A 232 -27.24 -20.86 13.54
N VAL A 233 -28.00 -20.93 12.45
CA VAL A 233 -29.39 -20.45 12.40
C VAL A 233 -30.25 -21.47 11.68
N GLU A 234 -31.44 -21.73 12.21
CA GLU A 234 -32.38 -22.71 11.65
C GLU A 234 -33.81 -22.18 11.65
N GLN A 235 -34.37 -21.97 10.47
CA GLN A 235 -35.80 -21.73 10.27
C GLN A 235 -36.38 -22.84 9.37
N ASN A 236 -36.92 -23.89 9.99
CA ASN A 236 -37.48 -25.05 9.29
C ASN A 236 -39.00 -25.01 9.09
N ASP A 237 -39.69 -24.11 9.79
CA ASP A 237 -41.13 -23.97 9.60
C ASP A 237 -41.42 -23.26 8.28
N TRP A 238 -42.58 -23.52 7.70
CA TRP A 238 -43.01 -22.90 6.45
C TRP A 238 -44.53 -22.95 6.34
N SER A 239 -45.10 -21.94 5.68
CA SER A 239 -46.55 -21.82 5.47
C SER A 239 -46.92 -21.55 4.02
N GLU A 240 -46.00 -20.94 3.25
CA GLU A 240 -46.25 -20.48 1.89
C GLU A 240 -45.06 -20.83 0.99
N GLU A 241 -45.28 -20.74 -0.32
CA GLU A 241 -44.25 -20.85 -1.34
C GLU A 241 -44.13 -19.53 -2.08
N ARG A 242 -42.90 -19.05 -2.30
CA ARG A 242 -42.61 -17.83 -3.04
C ARG A 242 -41.80 -18.14 -4.29
N ASN A 243 -42.16 -17.48 -5.39
CA ASN A 243 -41.41 -17.56 -6.64
C ASN A 243 -40.11 -16.77 -6.48
N ILE A 244 -38.99 -17.32 -6.95
CA ILE A 244 -37.74 -16.57 -6.96
C ILE A 244 -37.88 -15.40 -7.92
N ASN A 245 -38.21 -15.61 -9.20
CA ASN A 245 -38.32 -14.54 -10.21
C ASN A 245 -39.74 -14.42 -10.78
N PRO A 246 -40.72 -13.84 -10.04
CA PRO A 246 -42.10 -13.74 -10.50
C PRO A 246 -42.29 -12.78 -11.69
N TYR A 247 -41.40 -11.80 -11.86
CA TYR A 247 -41.57 -10.74 -12.86
C TYR A 247 -40.88 -11.04 -14.20
N ALA A 248 -40.07 -12.10 -14.29
CA ALA A 248 -39.29 -12.45 -15.48
C ALA A 248 -38.38 -11.32 -16.02
N VAL A 249 -37.99 -10.38 -15.15
CA VAL A 249 -37.21 -9.18 -15.53
C VAL A 249 -35.70 -9.44 -15.50
N PHE A 250 -35.26 -10.47 -14.78
CA PHE A 250 -33.84 -10.74 -14.56
C PHE A 250 -33.27 -11.74 -15.57
N ASP A 251 -32.24 -11.30 -16.30
CA ASP A 251 -31.46 -12.16 -17.19
C ASP A 251 -30.50 -13.09 -16.42
N LYS A 252 -29.89 -14.05 -17.12
CA LYS A 252 -28.83 -14.89 -16.57
C LYS A 252 -27.67 -14.01 -16.03
N PRO A 253 -27.05 -14.36 -14.89
CA PRO A 253 -25.78 -13.76 -14.45
C PRO A 253 -24.72 -13.80 -15.57
N PRO A 254 -23.84 -12.78 -15.68
CA PRO A 254 -22.80 -12.78 -16.71
C PRO A 254 -21.82 -13.94 -16.48
N ALA A 255 -21.15 -14.41 -17.53
CA ALA A 255 -20.05 -15.36 -17.37
C ALA A 255 -18.93 -14.74 -16.52
N MET A 256 -18.34 -15.54 -15.64
CA MET A 256 -17.36 -15.08 -14.65
C MET A 256 -16.09 -15.93 -14.71
N LEU A 257 -14.95 -15.26 -14.50
CA LEU A 257 -13.64 -15.88 -14.42
C LEU A 257 -13.00 -15.42 -13.11
N GLN A 258 -12.42 -16.33 -12.34
CA GLN A 258 -11.97 -16.06 -10.97
C GLN A 258 -10.54 -16.56 -10.75
N ILE A 259 -9.51 -15.86 -11.18
CA ILE A 259 -8.17 -16.46 -11.19
C ILE A 259 -7.65 -16.70 -9.77
N THR A 260 -7.18 -17.92 -9.49
CA THR A 260 -6.46 -18.25 -8.24
C THR A 260 -5.11 -18.91 -8.56
N PRO A 261 -3.98 -18.31 -8.15
CA PRO A 261 -3.83 -16.97 -7.57
C PRO A 261 -4.19 -15.85 -8.56
N ASN A 262 -4.56 -14.66 -8.06
CA ASN A 262 -4.63 -13.42 -8.85
C ASN A 262 -3.28 -12.68 -8.93
N LEU A 263 -2.27 -13.17 -8.21
CA LEU A 263 -0.89 -12.69 -8.14
C LEU A 263 0.07 -13.88 -8.36
N GLY A 264 0.82 -13.90 -9.47
CA GLY A 264 1.83 -14.92 -9.73
C GLY A 264 1.72 -15.59 -11.11
N ARG A 265 2.57 -16.62 -11.33
CA ARG A 265 2.78 -17.26 -12.65
C ARG A 265 1.87 -18.46 -12.92
N ARG A 266 0.84 -18.68 -12.10
CA ARG A 266 -0.18 -19.73 -12.30
C ARG A 266 -1.56 -19.15 -12.04
N GLY A 267 -2.55 -19.69 -12.75
CA GLY A 267 -3.94 -19.34 -12.54
C GLY A 267 -4.86 -20.53 -12.81
N GLN A 268 -5.97 -20.60 -12.09
CA GLN A 268 -7.09 -21.47 -12.41
C GLN A 268 -8.38 -20.65 -12.47
N THR A 269 -9.38 -21.00 -13.32
CA THR A 269 -10.86 -20.85 -13.09
C THR A 269 -11.78 -20.77 -14.31
N GLY A 270 -13.10 -20.83 -14.04
CA GLY A 270 -14.27 -20.41 -14.84
C GLY A 270 -15.62 -20.74 -14.16
N ILE A 271 -16.60 -19.82 -14.17
CA ILE A 271 -17.98 -20.01 -13.63
C ILE A 271 -19.00 -19.31 -14.55
N ASN A 272 -20.24 -19.78 -14.66
CA ASN A 272 -21.37 -19.13 -15.39
C ASN A 272 -21.31 -19.14 -16.94
N PHE A 273 -20.57 -20.06 -17.57
CA PHE A 273 -20.59 -20.29 -19.03
C PHE A 273 -21.89 -20.95 -19.50
N THR A 274 -22.07 -21.12 -20.82
CA THR A 274 -23.18 -21.91 -21.34
C THR A 274 -23.11 -23.34 -20.79
N PRO A 275 -24.18 -23.90 -20.19
CA PRO A 275 -24.17 -25.29 -19.71
C PRO A 275 -23.82 -26.32 -20.80
N SER A 276 -23.00 -27.32 -20.45
CA SER A 276 -22.61 -28.45 -21.33
C SER A 276 -21.98 -28.05 -22.67
N LYS A 277 -21.30 -26.91 -22.72
CA LYS A 277 -20.69 -26.35 -23.93
C LYS A 277 -19.25 -26.82 -24.07
N SER A 278 -18.94 -27.46 -25.20
CA SER A 278 -17.58 -27.81 -25.61
C SER A 278 -16.93 -26.68 -26.44
N GLY A 279 -15.59 -26.63 -26.44
CA GLY A 279 -14.82 -25.71 -27.28
C GLY A 279 -14.51 -24.38 -26.59
N ILE A 280 -14.55 -24.34 -25.26
CA ILE A 280 -14.19 -23.17 -24.47
C ILE A 280 -12.66 -22.97 -24.53
N VAL A 281 -12.23 -21.73 -24.76
CA VAL A 281 -10.81 -21.36 -24.90
C VAL A 281 -10.43 -20.40 -23.78
N LEU A 282 -9.32 -20.70 -23.09
CA LEU A 282 -8.68 -19.83 -22.10
C LEU A 282 -7.47 -19.15 -22.75
N ARG A 283 -7.46 -17.82 -22.74
CA ARG A 283 -6.38 -16.98 -23.24
C ARG A 283 -5.79 -16.13 -22.11
N CYS A 284 -4.49 -15.87 -22.17
CA CYS A 284 -3.82 -14.85 -21.36
C CYS A 284 -3.13 -13.89 -22.33
N ASP A 285 -3.49 -12.61 -22.30
CA ASP A 285 -3.02 -11.58 -23.25
C ASP A 285 -3.15 -12.02 -24.73
N GLY A 286 -4.26 -12.68 -25.06
CA GLY A 286 -4.55 -13.17 -26.42
C GLY A 286 -3.85 -14.48 -26.80
N GLN A 287 -2.88 -14.97 -26.03
CA GLN A 287 -2.27 -16.28 -26.25
C GLN A 287 -3.12 -17.40 -25.66
N VAL A 288 -3.34 -18.48 -26.41
CA VAL A 288 -4.11 -19.64 -25.95
C VAL A 288 -3.30 -20.42 -24.92
N MET A 289 -3.82 -20.48 -23.69
CA MET A 289 -3.21 -21.21 -22.58
C MET A 289 -3.87 -22.58 -22.38
N ALA A 290 -5.17 -22.68 -22.64
CA ALA A 290 -5.91 -23.94 -22.69
C ALA A 290 -7.01 -23.86 -23.75
N SER A 291 -7.32 -24.99 -24.39
CA SER A 291 -8.36 -25.08 -25.43
C SER A 291 -9.17 -26.37 -25.25
N ASN A 292 -10.35 -26.43 -25.91
CA ASN A 292 -11.28 -27.56 -25.82
C ASN A 292 -11.77 -27.84 -24.39
N LEU A 293 -11.87 -26.79 -23.55
CA LEU A 293 -12.49 -26.90 -22.25
C LEU A 293 -14.01 -27.15 -22.42
N ILE A 294 -14.58 -27.89 -21.48
CA ILE A 294 -16.00 -28.29 -21.49
C ILE A 294 -16.61 -27.80 -20.18
N SER A 295 -17.75 -27.09 -20.26
CA SER A 295 -18.52 -26.71 -19.08
C SER A 295 -19.44 -27.85 -18.62
N ASP A 296 -19.73 -27.89 -17.32
CA ASP A 296 -20.70 -28.82 -16.74
C ASP A 296 -22.16 -28.42 -17.03
N GLU A 297 -23.13 -29.20 -16.55
CA GLU A 297 -24.58 -28.91 -16.67
C GLU A 297 -25.03 -27.63 -15.93
N ALA A 298 -24.19 -27.07 -15.05
CA ALA A 298 -24.40 -25.77 -14.41
C ALA A 298 -23.69 -24.61 -15.15
N GLY A 299 -22.87 -24.89 -16.17
CA GLY A 299 -22.05 -23.90 -16.86
C GLY A 299 -20.73 -23.56 -16.15
N ARG A 300 -20.27 -24.37 -15.20
CA ARG A 300 -18.99 -24.20 -14.50
C ARG A 300 -17.85 -24.83 -15.31
N VAL A 301 -16.66 -24.23 -15.29
CA VAL A 301 -15.48 -24.70 -16.04
C VAL A 301 -14.23 -24.51 -15.18
N SER A 302 -13.50 -25.58 -14.88
CA SER A 302 -12.21 -25.45 -14.19
C SER A 302 -11.07 -25.81 -15.12
N ALA A 303 -10.10 -24.92 -15.24
CA ALA A 303 -8.87 -25.13 -16.00
C ALA A 303 -7.68 -24.61 -15.20
N SER A 304 -6.51 -25.22 -15.37
CA SER A 304 -5.25 -24.74 -14.82
C SER A 304 -4.29 -24.38 -15.95
N PHE A 305 -3.58 -23.27 -15.79
CA PHE A 305 -2.54 -22.86 -16.72
C PHE A 305 -1.33 -22.30 -15.99
N THR A 306 -0.18 -22.34 -16.64
CA THR A 306 1.08 -21.78 -16.14
C THR A 306 1.57 -20.74 -17.13
N ILE A 307 1.93 -19.57 -16.62
CA ILE A 307 2.53 -18.51 -17.41
C ILE A 307 4.02 -18.82 -17.57
N PRO A 308 4.59 -18.71 -18.79
CA PRO A 308 6.02 -18.89 -19.03
C PRO A 308 6.90 -18.01 -18.14
N THR A 309 8.10 -18.50 -17.79
CA THR A 309 9.03 -17.81 -16.87
C THR A 309 9.64 -16.53 -17.44
N ASN A 310 9.52 -16.30 -18.75
CA ASN A 310 10.00 -15.11 -19.45
C ASN A 310 8.89 -14.07 -19.69
N ALA A 311 7.68 -14.27 -19.16
CA ALA A 311 6.63 -13.26 -19.24
C ALA A 311 7.04 -12.04 -18.42
N ARG A 312 6.95 -10.84 -19.03
CA ARG A 312 7.23 -9.58 -18.33
C ARG A 312 6.29 -9.39 -17.13
N ASN A 313 6.70 -8.58 -16.18
CA ASN A 313 5.85 -8.18 -15.07
C ASN A 313 4.69 -7.27 -15.54
N GLY A 314 3.70 -7.13 -14.67
CA GLY A 314 2.55 -6.25 -14.83
C GLY A 314 1.23 -7.01 -14.95
N ASN A 315 0.17 -6.22 -15.12
CA ASN A 315 -1.19 -6.73 -15.22
C ASN A 315 -1.39 -7.42 -16.57
N ARG A 316 -2.02 -8.59 -16.52
CA ARG A 316 -2.40 -9.42 -17.67
C ARG A 316 -3.90 -9.65 -17.62
N ILE A 317 -4.51 -9.76 -18.78
CA ILE A 317 -5.93 -10.10 -18.87
C ILE A 317 -6.03 -11.56 -19.26
N VAL A 318 -6.61 -12.35 -18.37
CA VAL A 318 -7.04 -13.71 -18.69
C VAL A 318 -8.48 -13.64 -19.14
N GLU A 319 -8.75 -14.24 -20.29
CA GLU A 319 -10.07 -14.28 -20.90
C GLU A 319 -10.45 -15.74 -21.14
N MET A 320 -11.66 -16.11 -20.75
CA MET A 320 -12.25 -17.38 -21.13
C MET A 320 -13.53 -17.11 -21.92
N ALA A 321 -13.67 -17.76 -23.08
CA ALA A 321 -14.80 -17.54 -23.98
C ALA A 321 -15.32 -18.86 -24.57
N ASP A 322 -16.64 -18.96 -24.69
CA ASP A 322 -17.36 -20.10 -25.29
C ASP A 322 -17.93 -19.80 -26.69
N GLY A 323 -17.68 -18.59 -27.21
CA GLY A 323 -18.17 -18.06 -28.48
C GLY A 323 -19.46 -17.22 -28.37
N VAL A 324 -20.18 -17.31 -27.25
CA VAL A 324 -21.39 -16.51 -26.94
C VAL A 324 -21.13 -15.58 -25.75
N TYR A 325 -20.49 -16.11 -24.72
CA TYR A 325 -20.10 -15.41 -23.51
C TYR A 325 -18.58 -15.35 -23.37
N SER A 326 -18.09 -14.23 -22.86
CA SER A 326 -16.70 -14.01 -22.51
C SER A 326 -16.60 -13.48 -21.09
N ALA A 327 -15.70 -14.06 -20.29
CA ALA A 327 -15.37 -13.59 -18.96
C ALA A 327 -13.90 -13.19 -18.91
N ARG A 328 -13.60 -12.09 -18.22
CA ARG A 328 -12.23 -11.56 -18.08
C ARG A 328 -11.88 -11.40 -16.62
N ALA A 329 -10.64 -11.67 -16.29
CA ALA A 329 -10.07 -11.42 -14.97
C ALA A 329 -8.64 -10.89 -15.11
N SER A 330 -8.25 -10.00 -14.21
CA SER A 330 -6.89 -9.47 -14.15
C SER A 330 -6.00 -10.44 -13.38
N LEU A 331 -4.80 -10.69 -13.91
CA LEU A 331 -3.74 -11.46 -13.28
C LEU A 331 -2.50 -10.58 -13.21
N GLN A 332 -2.01 -10.32 -12.01
CA GLN A 332 -0.78 -9.57 -11.85
C GLN A 332 0.41 -10.53 -11.87
N ILE A 333 1.28 -10.39 -12.86
CA ILE A 333 2.56 -11.08 -12.88
C ILE A 333 3.57 -10.18 -12.20
N ASN A 334 4.09 -10.64 -11.07
CA ASN A 334 5.29 -10.09 -10.48
C ASN A 334 6.43 -11.10 -10.69
N ASP A 335 7.66 -10.61 -10.68
CA ASP A 335 8.80 -11.51 -10.50
C ASP A 335 8.66 -12.28 -9.19
N PRO A 336 9.32 -13.45 -9.01
CA PRO A 336 9.56 -13.95 -7.67
C PRO A 336 10.11 -12.77 -6.87
N LEU A 337 9.28 -12.29 -5.96
CA LEU A 337 9.36 -10.97 -5.39
C LEU A 337 10.79 -10.81 -4.85
N VAL A 338 11.62 -9.97 -5.49
CA VAL A 338 12.69 -9.31 -4.75
C VAL A 338 11.90 -8.38 -3.83
N ILE A 339 11.60 -8.87 -2.64
CA ILE A 339 10.80 -8.16 -1.66
C ILE A 339 11.66 -7.02 -1.14
N THR A 340 11.82 -5.94 -1.90
CA THR A 340 12.15 -4.65 -1.33
C THR A 340 10.85 -4.09 -0.74
N ARG A 341 10.46 -4.61 0.42
CA ARG A 341 9.42 -4.00 1.26
C ARG A 341 10.10 -3.15 2.31
N ILE A 342 9.49 -2.01 2.59
CA ILE A 342 9.93 -1.01 3.56
C ILE A 342 10.12 -1.67 4.95
N GLU A 343 11.35 -2.06 5.27
CA GLU A 343 11.79 -2.21 6.65
C GLU A 343 12.06 -0.82 7.20
N ARG A 344 11.14 -0.32 8.02
CA ARG A 344 11.42 0.85 8.84
C ARG A 344 12.13 0.37 10.10
N ILE A 345 13.46 0.34 10.07
CA ILE A 345 14.27 0.16 11.29
C ILE A 345 14.22 1.48 12.08
N ILE A 346 13.16 1.69 12.86
CA ILE A 346 13.17 2.43 14.13
C ILE A 346 12.12 1.71 15.01
N GLU A 347 12.61 1.00 16.03
CA GLU A 347 11.87 0.15 16.99
C GLU A 347 11.22 -1.13 16.40
N ASN A 348 11.45 -2.27 17.08
CA ASN A 348 10.96 -3.62 16.77
C ASN A 348 9.42 -3.70 16.66
N ARG A 349 8.84 -3.18 15.57
CA ARG A 349 7.41 -3.31 15.29
C ARG A 349 7.17 -3.46 13.79
N ILE A 350 7.15 -4.73 13.36
CA ILE A 350 6.70 -5.14 12.03
C ILE A 350 5.22 -4.73 11.88
N ILE A 351 4.94 -3.75 11.02
CA ILE A 351 3.57 -3.38 10.64
C ILE A 351 3.18 -4.26 9.46
N ARG A 352 2.60 -5.43 9.77
CA ARG A 352 1.92 -6.27 8.77
C ARG A 352 0.70 -5.49 8.27
N VAL A 353 0.63 -5.18 6.97
CA VAL A 353 -0.61 -4.69 6.37
C VAL A 353 -1.52 -5.91 6.21
N PRO A 354 -2.62 -6.02 6.97
CA PRO A 354 -3.48 -7.20 6.90
C PRO A 354 -4.22 -7.17 5.57
N VAL A 355 -3.92 -8.11 4.67
CA VAL A 355 -4.61 -8.24 3.38
C VAL A 355 -5.87 -9.10 3.54
N VAL A 356 -6.73 -8.75 4.50
CA VAL A 356 -7.95 -9.51 4.84
C VAL A 356 -8.83 -9.73 3.61
N GLN A 357 -8.94 -8.70 2.74
CA GLN A 357 -9.75 -8.75 1.51
C GLN A 357 -9.25 -9.72 0.43
N VAL A 358 -7.95 -10.10 0.45
CA VAL A 358 -7.41 -11.06 -0.54
C VAL A 358 -7.68 -12.50 -0.12
N VAL A 359 -7.69 -12.77 1.18
CA VAL A 359 -7.99 -14.10 1.73
C VAL A 359 -9.50 -14.31 1.81
N TRP A 360 -10.22 -13.39 2.45
CA TRP A 360 -11.68 -13.37 2.48
C TRP A 360 -12.20 -12.53 1.31
N ARG A 361 -12.42 -13.21 0.20
CA ARG A 361 -12.72 -12.57 -1.08
C ARG A 361 -14.06 -11.83 -1.03
N THR A 362 -14.04 -10.60 -1.52
CA THR A 362 -15.25 -9.82 -1.80
C THR A 362 -15.20 -9.31 -3.23
N GLN A 363 -16.35 -9.30 -3.89
CA GLN A 363 -16.47 -8.81 -5.27
C GLN A 363 -17.57 -7.76 -5.36
N THR A 364 -17.27 -6.60 -5.94
CA THR A 364 -18.28 -5.58 -6.23
C THR A 364 -18.86 -5.79 -7.63
N ILE A 365 -20.17 -5.98 -7.72
CA ILE A 365 -20.92 -6.06 -8.99
C ILE A 365 -21.78 -4.80 -9.11
N PHE A 366 -21.70 -4.13 -10.27
CA PHE A 366 -22.43 -2.88 -10.55
C PHE A 366 -23.76 -3.07 -11.29
N VAL A 367 -24.12 -4.32 -11.62
CA VAL A 367 -25.38 -4.61 -12.31
C VAL A 367 -26.45 -4.96 -11.26
N PRO A 368 -27.57 -4.23 -11.20
CA PRO A 368 -28.69 -4.57 -10.33
C PRO A 368 -29.19 -5.97 -10.68
N ARG A 369 -29.12 -6.88 -9.71
CA ARG A 369 -29.77 -8.19 -9.80
C ARG A 369 -30.55 -8.49 -8.53
N ASP A 370 -31.73 -9.03 -8.78
CA ASP A 370 -32.48 -10.02 -8.01
C ASP A 370 -33.77 -9.62 -7.29
N PRO A 371 -34.76 -10.54 -7.37
CA PRO A 371 -36.12 -10.43 -6.86
C PRO A 371 -36.39 -10.93 -5.42
N LEU A 372 -35.53 -11.76 -4.81
CA LEU A 372 -35.77 -12.31 -3.46
C LEU A 372 -34.48 -12.36 -2.64
N ALA A 373 -34.49 -11.78 -1.45
CA ALA A 373 -33.35 -11.76 -0.54
C ALA A 373 -33.78 -11.83 0.93
N GLN A 374 -32.97 -12.45 1.79
CA GLN A 374 -33.21 -12.51 3.24
C GLN A 374 -31.99 -11.94 3.94
N THR A 375 -32.14 -10.97 4.85
CA THR A 375 -31.02 -10.50 5.67
C THR A 375 -30.76 -11.45 6.83
N PHE A 376 -29.52 -11.43 7.36
CA PHE A 376 -29.13 -12.09 8.59
C PHE A 376 -27.93 -11.36 9.22
N SER A 377 -27.78 -11.45 10.53
CA SER A 377 -26.61 -10.96 11.27
C SER A 377 -26.21 -11.93 12.39
N PHE A 378 -25.01 -11.75 12.94
CA PHE A 378 -24.52 -12.51 14.09
C PHE A 378 -24.02 -11.57 15.17
N THR A 379 -24.12 -12.00 16.43
CA THR A 379 -23.57 -11.25 17.57
C THR A 379 -22.07 -11.52 17.79
N GLN A 380 -21.52 -12.51 17.09
CA GLN A 380 -20.12 -12.94 17.18
C GLN A 380 -19.60 -13.21 15.76
N ASN A 381 -18.27 -13.14 15.58
CA ASN A 381 -17.65 -13.51 14.31
C ASN A 381 -17.94 -14.99 13.99
N GLN A 382 -18.20 -15.32 12.74
CA GLN A 382 -18.51 -16.68 12.33
C GLN A 382 -17.91 -16.97 10.96
N VAL A 383 -17.42 -18.20 10.75
CA VAL A 383 -17.07 -18.68 9.41
C VAL A 383 -18.20 -19.52 8.86
N ILE A 384 -18.79 -19.09 7.75
CA ILE A 384 -19.95 -19.72 7.13
C ILE A 384 -19.53 -20.51 5.90
N SER A 385 -19.98 -21.76 5.85
CA SER A 385 -19.56 -22.74 4.85
C SER A 385 -20.67 -23.14 3.90
N SER A 386 -21.91 -23.18 4.39
CA SER A 386 -23.04 -23.60 3.57
C SER A 386 -24.37 -23.00 4.01
N ILE A 387 -25.32 -23.00 3.08
CA ILE A 387 -26.70 -22.58 3.31
C ILE A 387 -27.62 -23.71 2.89
N GLY A 388 -28.58 -24.02 3.75
CA GLY A 388 -29.67 -24.93 3.48
C GLY A 388 -30.89 -24.18 2.97
N LEU A 389 -31.37 -24.48 1.77
CA LEU A 389 -32.62 -23.92 1.22
C LEU A 389 -33.61 -25.02 0.90
N GLN A 390 -34.90 -24.74 1.08
CA GLN A 390 -35.98 -25.68 0.73
C GLN A 390 -36.70 -25.21 -0.54
N PHE A 391 -36.41 -25.88 -1.66
CA PHE A 391 -37.07 -25.64 -2.94
C PHE A 391 -38.33 -26.50 -3.06
N THR A 392 -39.40 -25.93 -3.61
CA THR A 392 -40.66 -26.65 -3.90
C THR A 392 -40.86 -26.88 -5.39
N ALA A 393 -40.24 -26.05 -6.22
CA ALA A 393 -40.21 -26.22 -7.67
C ALA A 393 -38.83 -25.82 -8.23
N ARG A 394 -38.42 -26.52 -9.30
CA ARG A 394 -37.19 -26.25 -10.06
C ARG A 394 -37.47 -26.22 -11.55
N ASP A 395 -36.70 -25.44 -12.29
CA ASP A 395 -36.69 -25.48 -13.75
C ASP A 395 -35.98 -26.76 -14.25
N PRO A 396 -36.38 -27.37 -15.39
CA PRO A 396 -35.71 -28.55 -15.92
C PRO A 396 -34.31 -28.29 -16.51
N SER A 397 -33.98 -27.05 -16.87
CA SER A 397 -32.78 -26.74 -17.65
C SER A 397 -31.99 -25.52 -17.20
N ILE A 398 -32.65 -24.56 -16.56
CA ILE A 398 -32.04 -23.28 -16.17
C ILE A 398 -31.46 -23.40 -14.75
N PRO A 399 -30.18 -23.05 -14.50
CA PRO A 399 -29.60 -23.07 -13.16
C PRO A 399 -30.13 -21.94 -12.25
N VAL A 400 -29.89 -22.08 -10.95
CA VAL A 400 -30.14 -21.03 -9.93
C VAL A 400 -28.82 -20.69 -9.24
N THR A 401 -28.52 -19.41 -9.10
CA THR A 401 -27.33 -18.94 -8.37
C THR A 401 -27.74 -18.46 -6.99
N VAL A 402 -26.93 -18.78 -5.99
CA VAL A 402 -27.11 -18.31 -4.60
C VAL A 402 -25.87 -17.52 -4.21
N GLN A 403 -26.09 -16.31 -3.74
CA GLN A 403 -25.04 -15.39 -3.33
C GLN A 403 -25.24 -14.93 -1.89
N ILE A 404 -24.13 -14.62 -1.23
CA ILE A 404 -24.10 -13.83 0.00
C ILE A 404 -23.63 -12.44 -0.34
N ARG A 405 -24.40 -11.43 0.04
CA ARG A 405 -24.09 -10.03 -0.18
C ARG A 405 -23.99 -9.23 1.11
N GLY A 406 -23.25 -8.13 1.06
CA GLY A 406 -23.26 -7.12 2.11
C GLY A 406 -24.57 -6.37 2.13
N VAL A 407 -24.87 -5.72 3.25
CA VAL A 407 -26.08 -4.91 3.43
C VAL A 407 -25.71 -3.46 3.69
N THR A 408 -26.43 -2.53 3.08
CA THR A 408 -26.33 -1.09 3.34
C THR A 408 -27.73 -0.56 3.58
N THR A 409 -27.95 0.07 4.73
CA THR A 409 -29.28 0.59 5.15
C THR A 409 -30.41 -0.44 5.04
N GLY A 410 -30.14 -1.71 5.40
CA GLY A 410 -31.12 -2.80 5.37
C GLY A 410 -31.37 -3.42 3.99
N LEU A 411 -30.68 -2.97 2.93
CA LEU A 411 -30.79 -3.52 1.58
C LEU A 411 -29.48 -4.19 1.11
N PRO A 412 -29.54 -5.31 0.37
CA PRO A 412 -28.34 -5.93 -0.20
C PRO A 412 -27.61 -4.96 -1.15
N ASN A 413 -26.30 -4.81 -0.97
CA ASN A 413 -25.45 -3.99 -1.83
C ASN A 413 -24.75 -4.85 -2.91
N GLY A 414 -23.90 -4.23 -3.73
CA GLY A 414 -23.18 -4.91 -4.81
C GLY A 414 -22.02 -5.81 -4.37
N VAL A 415 -21.69 -5.85 -3.07
CA VAL A 415 -20.53 -6.62 -2.56
C VAL A 415 -20.95 -8.06 -2.30
N VAL A 416 -20.42 -9.00 -3.08
CA VAL A 416 -20.63 -10.45 -2.97
C VAL A 416 -19.47 -11.07 -2.18
N PHE A 417 -19.80 -11.81 -1.12
CA PHE A 417 -18.85 -12.52 -0.24
C PHE A 417 -18.71 -14.00 -0.60
N ALA A 418 -19.77 -14.63 -1.11
CA ALA A 418 -19.76 -16.01 -1.57
C ALA A 418 -20.79 -16.21 -2.67
N GLU A 419 -20.50 -17.10 -3.62
CA GLU A 419 -21.39 -17.45 -4.73
C GLU A 419 -21.34 -18.96 -4.99
N LYS A 420 -22.51 -19.55 -5.28
CA LYS A 420 -22.61 -20.91 -5.85
C LYS A 420 -23.73 -20.98 -6.88
N VAL A 421 -23.44 -21.56 -8.04
CA VAL A 421 -24.38 -21.73 -9.16
C VAL A 421 -24.86 -23.17 -9.18
N LEU A 422 -26.11 -23.48 -8.93
CA LEU A 422 -26.63 -24.85 -8.83
C LEU A 422 -27.31 -25.29 -10.14
N ALA A 423 -26.97 -26.48 -10.63
CA ALA A 423 -27.72 -27.13 -11.69
C ALA A 423 -29.07 -27.67 -11.17
N PRO A 424 -30.10 -27.77 -12.02
CA PRO A 424 -31.39 -28.34 -11.64
C PRO A 424 -31.31 -29.71 -10.92
N ASN A 425 -30.41 -30.59 -11.36
CA ASN A 425 -30.26 -31.92 -10.77
C ASN A 425 -29.62 -31.92 -9.38
N GLU A 426 -28.88 -30.87 -9.01
CA GLU A 426 -28.29 -30.68 -7.67
C GLU A 426 -29.36 -30.25 -6.63
N ILE A 427 -30.55 -29.84 -7.07
CA ILE A 427 -31.63 -29.34 -6.21
C ILE A 427 -32.54 -30.47 -5.76
N SER A 428 -32.73 -30.59 -4.45
CA SER A 428 -33.68 -31.52 -3.82
C SER A 428 -35.02 -30.84 -3.58
N LEU A 429 -36.12 -31.46 -4.05
CA LEU A 429 -37.50 -30.98 -3.82
C LEU A 429 -38.17 -31.64 -2.60
N SER A 430 -37.66 -32.78 -2.15
CA SER A 430 -38.22 -33.53 -1.02
C SER A 430 -37.59 -33.17 0.32
N GLY A 431 -36.59 -32.31 0.33
CA GLY A 431 -35.83 -31.94 1.52
C GLY A 431 -34.99 -30.68 1.32
N GLU A 432 -34.05 -30.48 2.23
CA GLU A 432 -33.11 -29.36 2.17
C GLU A 432 -32.09 -29.58 1.04
N THR A 433 -31.92 -28.56 0.20
CA THR A 433 -30.80 -28.46 -0.74
C THR A 433 -29.66 -27.75 -0.04
N ARG A 434 -28.57 -28.47 0.21
CA ARG A 434 -27.40 -27.95 0.91
C ARG A 434 -26.41 -27.34 -0.08
N ILE A 435 -26.20 -26.04 0.05
CA ILE A 435 -25.43 -25.22 -0.88
C ILE A 435 -24.09 -24.93 -0.23
N ARG A 436 -23.08 -25.73 -0.58
CA ARG A 436 -21.71 -25.54 -0.09
C ARG A 436 -20.97 -24.55 -0.97
N PHE A 437 -20.42 -23.51 -0.36
CA PHE A 437 -19.53 -22.58 -1.04
C PHE A 437 -18.16 -23.23 -1.21
N ASP A 438 -17.49 -22.93 -2.33
CA ASP A 438 -16.17 -23.50 -2.61
C ASP A 438 -15.15 -22.95 -1.62
N ASP A 439 -15.21 -21.65 -1.32
CA ASP A 439 -14.50 -21.03 -0.20
C ASP A 439 -15.52 -20.51 0.83
N PRO A 440 -15.36 -20.79 2.13
CA PRO A 440 -16.23 -20.25 3.16
C PRO A 440 -16.04 -18.74 3.28
N PHE A 441 -17.04 -18.04 3.83
CA PHE A 441 -16.96 -16.60 4.07
C PHE A 441 -16.88 -16.27 5.55
N TYR A 442 -16.14 -15.22 5.88
CA TYR A 442 -16.01 -14.69 7.23
C TYR A 442 -17.05 -13.61 7.48
N ALA A 443 -17.95 -13.87 8.44
CA ALA A 443 -18.98 -12.96 8.88
C ALA A 443 -18.52 -12.25 10.15
N GLU A 444 -18.49 -10.92 10.11
CA GLU A 444 -18.16 -10.10 11.28
C GLU A 444 -19.36 -9.96 12.21
N ALA A 445 -19.08 -9.89 13.51
CA ALA A 445 -20.08 -9.60 14.52
C ALA A 445 -20.76 -8.25 14.26
N ASN A 446 -22.07 -8.20 14.51
CA ASN A 446 -22.93 -7.03 14.38
C ASN A 446 -22.95 -6.40 12.98
N THR A 447 -22.56 -7.17 11.96
CA THR A 447 -22.66 -6.78 10.55
C THR A 447 -23.79 -7.55 9.89
N SER A 448 -24.62 -6.83 9.12
CA SER A 448 -25.73 -7.43 8.37
C SER A 448 -25.26 -7.93 7.01
N TYR A 449 -25.67 -9.16 6.69
CA TYR A 449 -25.45 -9.83 5.41
C TYR A 449 -26.80 -10.22 4.82
N SER A 450 -26.82 -10.62 3.54
CA SER A 450 -28.04 -11.11 2.91
C SER A 450 -27.80 -12.27 1.97
N VAL A 451 -28.65 -13.30 2.06
CA VAL A 451 -28.74 -14.38 1.07
C VAL A 451 -29.59 -13.87 -0.08
N VAL A 452 -29.07 -13.93 -1.30
CA VAL A 452 -29.74 -13.50 -2.53
C VAL A 452 -29.85 -14.67 -3.50
N LEU A 453 -31.05 -14.92 -4.01
CA LEU A 453 -31.32 -15.98 -4.98
C LEU A 453 -31.51 -15.40 -6.39
N LEU A 454 -30.74 -15.91 -7.35
CA LEU A 454 -30.73 -15.45 -8.74
C LEU A 454 -31.17 -16.55 -9.69
N THR A 455 -32.10 -16.24 -10.59
CA THR A 455 -32.42 -17.10 -11.73
C THR A 455 -33.13 -16.32 -12.82
N ASN A 456 -32.93 -16.73 -14.07
CA ASN A 456 -33.69 -16.25 -15.23
C ASN A 456 -34.93 -17.10 -15.54
N SER A 457 -35.29 -18.06 -14.67
CA SER A 457 -36.52 -18.84 -14.79
C SER A 457 -37.59 -18.37 -13.82
N THR A 458 -38.83 -18.32 -14.29
CA THR A 458 -40.02 -18.05 -13.47
C THR A 458 -40.55 -19.30 -12.76
N ASN A 459 -39.90 -20.45 -12.92
CA ASN A 459 -40.41 -21.74 -12.42
C ASN A 459 -39.90 -22.10 -11.02
N TYR A 460 -38.86 -21.42 -10.52
CA TYR A 460 -38.28 -21.71 -9.23
C TYR A 460 -39.14 -21.18 -8.07
N LYS A 461 -39.37 -22.03 -7.08
CA LYS A 461 -40.10 -21.67 -5.86
C LYS A 461 -39.37 -22.16 -4.60
N VAL A 462 -39.40 -21.33 -3.56
CA VAL A 462 -38.81 -21.60 -2.24
C VAL A 462 -39.84 -21.45 -1.15
N ARG A 463 -39.63 -22.13 -0.02
CA ARG A 463 -40.52 -22.05 1.14
C ARG A 463 -40.29 -20.80 1.97
N THR A 464 -41.39 -20.19 2.42
CA THR A 464 -41.37 -19.06 3.36
C THR A 464 -42.30 -19.32 4.54
N ALA A 465 -41.92 -18.78 5.69
CA ALA A 465 -42.66 -18.85 6.95
C ALA A 465 -43.31 -17.49 7.21
N THR A 466 -44.65 -17.43 7.23
CA THR A 466 -45.39 -16.17 7.44
C THR A 466 -46.12 -16.18 8.78
N LEU A 467 -45.95 -15.11 9.55
CA LEU A 467 -46.58 -14.94 10.85
C LEU A 467 -48.11 -15.03 10.78
N GLY A 468 -48.72 -15.77 11.71
CA GLY A 468 -50.17 -15.97 11.80
C GLY A 468 -50.73 -17.01 10.83
N LYS A 469 -49.91 -17.60 9.96
CA LYS A 469 -50.31 -18.73 9.11
C LYS A 469 -50.04 -20.06 9.80
N ARG A 470 -50.74 -21.11 9.34
CA ARG A 470 -50.51 -22.48 9.80
C ARG A 470 -49.26 -23.03 9.11
N GLY A 471 -48.19 -23.15 9.88
CA GLY A 471 -46.97 -23.85 9.50
C GLY A 471 -47.07 -25.35 9.69
N ARG A 472 -45.93 -26.02 9.56
CA ARG A 472 -45.76 -27.47 9.72
C ARG A 472 -46.04 -27.94 11.16
N TRP A 473 -45.72 -27.11 12.15
CA TRP A 473 -45.78 -27.47 13.57
C TRP A 473 -46.92 -26.79 14.35
N GLY A 474 -47.76 -26.00 13.67
CA GLY A 474 -48.81 -25.22 14.32
C GLY A 474 -48.96 -23.85 13.66
N ILE A 475 -49.58 -22.90 14.35
CA ILE A 475 -49.60 -21.51 13.90
C ILE A 475 -48.21 -20.90 14.15
N ILE A 476 -47.64 -20.23 13.15
CA ILE A 476 -46.38 -19.50 13.28
C ILE A 476 -46.65 -18.24 14.09
N THR A 477 -46.17 -18.19 15.34
CA THR A 477 -46.44 -17.09 16.29
C THR A 477 -45.24 -16.18 16.54
N ARG A 478 -44.06 -16.53 16.02
CA ARG A 478 -42.83 -15.74 16.14
C ARG A 478 -41.93 -15.95 14.92
N GLN A 479 -41.20 -14.90 14.54
CA GLN A 479 -40.13 -14.96 13.55
C GLN A 479 -38.82 -15.45 14.18
N THR A 480 -38.09 -16.27 13.43
CA THR A 480 -36.82 -16.82 13.89
C THR A 480 -35.72 -15.76 13.80
N TYR A 481 -35.83 -14.84 12.84
CA TYR A 481 -34.92 -13.71 12.66
C TYR A 481 -35.60 -12.44 13.16
N MET A 482 -35.25 -11.95 14.36
CA MET A 482 -35.98 -10.85 15.01
C MET A 482 -35.62 -9.45 14.49
N GLU A 483 -34.48 -9.30 13.82
CA GLU A 483 -34.00 -8.02 13.26
C GLU A 483 -33.92 -8.03 11.73
N ASP A 484 -34.20 -9.17 11.11
CA ASP A 484 -33.97 -9.39 9.69
C ASP A 484 -35.26 -9.46 8.88
N VAL A 485 -35.16 -9.10 7.61
CA VAL A 485 -36.33 -8.92 6.73
C VAL A 485 -36.15 -9.69 5.43
N LEU A 486 -37.22 -10.38 5.02
CA LEU A 486 -37.36 -10.90 3.68
C LEU A 486 -37.71 -9.75 2.72
N LEU A 487 -36.98 -9.64 1.63
CA LEU A 487 -37.06 -8.55 0.66
C LEU A 487 -37.43 -9.12 -0.70
N GLU A 488 -38.53 -8.63 -1.27
CA GLU A 488 -38.90 -8.91 -2.66
C GLU A 488 -38.62 -7.70 -3.55
N SER A 489 -38.26 -7.92 -4.82
CA SER A 489 -38.00 -6.84 -5.77
C SER A 489 -38.41 -7.22 -7.19
N SER A 490 -38.80 -6.22 -7.97
CA SER A 490 -39.06 -6.36 -9.41
C SER A 490 -37.87 -5.88 -10.26
N ASN A 491 -37.03 -4.99 -9.72
CA ASN A 491 -35.96 -4.30 -10.46
C ASN A 491 -34.61 -4.25 -9.71
N ALA A 492 -34.51 -4.90 -8.55
CA ALA A 492 -33.35 -4.92 -7.65
C ALA A 492 -32.93 -3.56 -7.04
N GLU A 493 -33.62 -2.47 -7.37
CA GLU A 493 -33.40 -1.13 -6.81
C GLU A 493 -34.42 -0.79 -5.73
N THR A 494 -35.71 -1.02 -6.03
CA THR A 494 -36.79 -0.83 -5.08
C THR A 494 -37.17 -2.20 -4.52
N ARG A 495 -37.08 -2.36 -3.20
CA ARG A 495 -37.43 -3.60 -2.51
C ARG A 495 -38.64 -3.40 -1.61
N THR A 496 -39.56 -4.36 -1.63
CA THR A 496 -40.70 -4.43 -0.70
C THR A 496 -40.28 -5.27 0.50
N PRO A 497 -40.20 -4.68 1.71
CA PRO A 497 -39.91 -5.41 2.94
C PRO A 497 -41.12 -6.21 3.40
N LEU A 498 -40.94 -7.52 3.55
CA LEU A 498 -41.92 -8.46 4.08
C LEU A 498 -41.62 -8.76 5.54
N ASN A 499 -41.84 -7.77 6.41
CA ASN A 499 -41.50 -7.85 7.84
C ASN A 499 -42.19 -8.98 8.61
N GLY A 500 -43.20 -9.65 8.05
CA GLY A 500 -43.90 -10.76 8.69
C GLY A 500 -43.64 -12.12 8.04
N SER A 501 -42.66 -12.21 7.13
CA SER A 501 -42.29 -13.46 6.46
C SER A 501 -40.78 -13.66 6.47
N ASP A 502 -40.36 -14.90 6.70
CA ASP A 502 -38.95 -15.31 6.70
C ASP A 502 -38.71 -16.39 5.65
N LEU A 503 -37.51 -16.42 5.06
CA LEU A 503 -37.09 -17.54 4.23
C LEU A 503 -36.87 -18.79 5.10
N ALA A 504 -37.40 -19.94 4.67
CA ALA A 504 -37.15 -21.22 5.34
C ALA A 504 -35.74 -21.72 4.98
N MET A 505 -34.75 -21.30 5.77
CA MET A 505 -33.34 -21.57 5.53
C MET A 505 -32.58 -22.02 6.78
N LYS A 506 -31.43 -22.65 6.54
CA LYS A 506 -30.41 -22.92 7.55
C LYS A 506 -29.09 -22.29 7.16
N ILE A 507 -28.40 -21.71 8.13
CA ILE A 507 -27.03 -21.23 7.94
C ILE A 507 -26.09 -22.13 8.72
N TYR A 508 -25.10 -22.68 8.03
CA TYR A 508 -24.08 -23.55 8.59
C TYR A 508 -22.77 -22.80 8.74
N GLY A 509 -22.16 -22.95 9.91
CA GLY A 509 -20.81 -22.45 10.16
C GLY A 509 -19.92 -23.50 10.78
N TYR A 510 -18.69 -23.13 11.11
CA TYR A 510 -17.73 -24.04 11.70
C TYR A 510 -17.51 -23.78 13.19
N ASN A 511 -17.33 -24.89 13.91
CA ASN A 511 -16.73 -24.89 15.22
C ASN A 511 -15.33 -25.53 15.11
N PHE A 512 -14.30 -24.70 15.24
CA PHE A 512 -12.90 -25.03 15.05
C PHE A 512 -12.26 -25.60 16.32
N GLN A 513 -11.29 -26.48 16.13
CA GLN A 513 -10.35 -26.89 17.16
C GLN A 513 -9.36 -25.75 17.45
N SER A 514 -8.71 -25.80 18.61
CA SER A 514 -7.77 -24.75 19.03
C SER A 514 -6.45 -24.75 18.26
N GLU A 515 -6.08 -25.87 17.63
CA GLU A 515 -4.81 -26.03 16.92
C GLU A 515 -4.99 -26.84 15.63
N GLY A 516 -4.15 -26.53 14.65
CA GLY A 516 -4.09 -27.21 13.36
C GLY A 516 -2.71 -27.05 12.73
N MET A 517 -2.44 -27.82 11.69
CA MET A 517 -1.16 -27.76 10.99
C MET A 517 -1.34 -28.08 9.52
N ILE A 518 -0.70 -27.30 8.65
CA ILE A 518 -0.63 -27.59 7.22
C ILE A 518 0.82 -27.88 6.89
N ARG A 519 1.06 -29.07 6.34
CA ARG A 519 2.38 -29.50 5.88
C ARG A 519 2.44 -29.42 4.37
N PHE A 520 3.55 -28.95 3.83
CA PHE A 520 3.82 -28.96 2.40
C PHE A 520 4.73 -30.13 2.02
N GLN A 521 4.64 -30.55 0.77
CA GLN A 521 5.52 -31.54 0.17
C GLN A 521 6.97 -31.04 0.20
N PRO A 522 7.95 -31.91 0.47
CA PRO A 522 9.34 -31.51 0.51
C PRO A 522 9.84 -31.14 -0.89
N ILE A 523 10.60 -30.06 -0.98
CA ILE A 523 11.36 -29.69 -2.17
C ILE A 523 12.71 -30.38 -2.10
N THR A 524 13.13 -31.02 -3.20
CA THR A 524 14.41 -31.74 -3.30
C THR A 524 15.14 -31.36 -4.59
N GLY A 525 16.43 -31.68 -4.69
CA GLY A 525 17.23 -31.35 -5.88
C GLY A 525 17.45 -29.83 -6.03
N VAL A 526 17.56 -29.15 -4.89
CA VAL A 526 17.84 -27.72 -4.78
C VAL A 526 19.18 -27.52 -4.08
N GLN A 527 19.71 -26.30 -4.11
CA GLN A 527 20.82 -25.85 -3.27
C GLN A 527 20.47 -24.44 -2.84
N PHE A 528 19.95 -24.28 -1.62
CA PHE A 528 19.56 -22.98 -1.09
C PHE A 528 20.53 -22.55 0.02
N SER A 529 21.03 -21.32 -0.09
CA SER A 529 21.75 -20.60 0.96
C SER A 529 20.79 -19.80 1.83
N ASP A 530 19.74 -19.25 1.24
CA ASP A 530 18.75 -18.41 1.90
C ASP A 530 17.37 -18.80 1.36
N ILE A 531 16.33 -18.64 2.19
CA ILE A 531 14.95 -18.89 1.78
C ILE A 531 14.05 -17.73 2.20
N ASN A 532 13.01 -17.51 1.44
CA ASN A 532 11.94 -16.57 1.75
C ASN A 532 10.61 -17.23 1.35
N LEU A 533 9.56 -16.94 2.10
CA LEU A 533 8.22 -17.42 1.85
C LEU A 533 7.31 -16.25 1.45
N ASP A 534 6.60 -16.43 0.34
CA ASP A 534 5.54 -15.53 -0.11
C ASP A 534 4.19 -16.24 0.05
N GLU A 535 3.34 -15.70 0.91
CA GLU A 535 2.01 -16.24 1.19
C GLU A 535 0.96 -15.17 1.47
N TYR A 536 -0.30 -15.57 1.29
CA TYR A 536 -1.47 -14.78 1.63
C TYR A 536 -2.23 -15.42 2.79
N SER A 537 -2.18 -14.76 3.95
CA SER A 537 -2.84 -15.21 5.17
C SER A 537 -3.62 -14.08 5.86
N ALA A 538 -4.74 -14.44 6.48
CA ALA A 538 -5.54 -13.55 7.31
C ALA A 538 -5.55 -14.09 8.74
N ILE A 539 -5.16 -13.23 9.68
CA ILE A 539 -5.08 -13.53 11.11
C ILE A 539 -6.07 -12.58 11.81
N PRO A 540 -7.23 -13.07 12.26
CA PRO A 540 -8.14 -12.32 13.11
C PRO A 540 -7.43 -11.79 14.37
N GLN A 541 -7.69 -10.53 14.73
CA GLN A 541 -6.97 -9.87 15.81
C GLN A 541 -7.24 -10.51 17.18
N GLY A 542 -6.17 -10.72 17.96
CA GLY A 542 -6.23 -10.94 19.41
C GLY A 542 -6.56 -12.36 19.87
N THR A 543 -6.86 -13.29 18.97
CA THR A 543 -7.32 -14.65 19.33
C THR A 543 -6.67 -15.77 18.52
N THR A 544 -5.94 -15.46 17.45
CA THR A 544 -5.37 -16.46 16.54
C THR A 544 -3.88 -16.28 16.31
N GLY A 545 -3.18 -17.39 16.07
CA GLY A 545 -1.74 -17.43 15.79
C GLY A 545 -1.44 -18.24 14.53
N LEU A 546 -0.36 -17.86 13.85
CA LEU A 546 0.08 -18.47 12.61
C LEU A 546 1.60 -18.47 12.60
N ASP A 547 2.19 -19.64 12.85
CA ASP A 547 3.65 -19.82 12.95
C ASP A 547 4.14 -20.62 11.75
N TRP A 548 5.01 -20.02 10.94
CA TRP A 548 5.68 -20.71 9.85
C TRP A 548 6.98 -21.33 10.33
N GLU A 549 7.22 -22.55 9.86
CA GLU A 549 8.42 -23.31 10.21
C GLU A 549 8.96 -24.02 8.98
N TYR A 550 10.29 -24.13 8.92
CA TYR A 550 10.98 -24.90 7.90
C TYR A 550 11.84 -25.99 8.52
N SER A 551 12.15 -26.98 7.70
CA SER A 551 13.04 -28.07 8.04
C SER A 551 13.94 -28.40 6.85
N THR A 552 15.23 -28.57 7.12
CA THR A 552 16.23 -29.01 6.13
C THR A 552 16.64 -30.48 6.31
N ASP A 553 16.26 -31.09 7.43
CA ASP A 553 16.62 -32.46 7.81
C ASP A 553 15.49 -33.49 7.61
N GLY A 554 14.37 -33.07 7.03
CA GLY A 554 13.25 -33.95 6.70
C GLY A 554 12.17 -34.03 7.74
N GLY A 555 12.03 -32.97 8.51
CA GLY A 555 11.03 -32.80 9.53
C GLY A 555 11.45 -33.36 10.88
N VAL A 556 12.76 -33.56 11.12
CA VAL A 556 13.28 -33.96 12.44
C VAL A 556 13.42 -32.72 13.32
N THR A 557 14.08 -31.66 12.82
CA THR A 557 14.08 -30.32 13.42
C THR A 557 13.26 -29.34 12.59
N TRP A 558 12.65 -28.39 13.28
CA TRP A 558 11.84 -27.33 12.69
C TRP A 558 12.27 -26.00 13.30
N ASP A 559 12.72 -25.10 12.43
CA ASP A 559 13.12 -23.75 12.78
C ASP A 559 12.03 -22.78 12.35
N ALA A 560 11.82 -21.73 13.15
CA ALA A 560 10.85 -20.69 12.82
C ALA A 560 11.33 -19.90 11.58
N MET A 561 10.38 -19.44 10.78
CA MET A 561 10.63 -18.49 9.70
C MET A 561 9.57 -17.42 9.70
N VAL A 562 9.96 -16.22 9.31
CA VAL A 562 9.01 -15.13 9.09
C VAL A 562 8.75 -14.99 7.59
N PRO A 563 7.49 -15.16 7.15
CA PRO A 563 7.05 -14.71 5.84
C PRO A 563 7.59 -13.37 5.38
N ALA A 564 7.90 -13.29 4.10
CA ALA A 564 8.46 -12.11 3.44
C ALA A 564 9.85 -11.66 3.93
N GLU A 565 10.41 -12.28 4.97
CA GLU A 565 11.78 -12.06 5.43
C GLU A 565 12.71 -13.15 4.87
N GLU A 566 13.95 -12.77 4.61
CA GLU A 566 14.97 -13.71 4.13
C GLU A 566 15.61 -14.41 5.32
N GLU A 567 15.47 -15.73 5.36
CA GLU A 567 16.05 -16.59 6.37
C GLU A 567 17.35 -17.21 5.84
N PRO A 568 18.51 -16.83 6.38
CA PRO A 568 19.78 -17.46 6.03
C PRO A 568 19.85 -18.86 6.61
N LEU A 569 20.22 -19.83 5.79
CA LEU A 569 20.31 -21.23 6.20
C LEU A 569 21.69 -21.53 6.79
N PRO A 570 21.78 -22.35 7.85
CA PRO A 570 23.07 -22.70 8.48
C PRO A 570 23.97 -23.54 7.56
N ASN A 571 23.37 -24.27 6.62
CA ASN A 571 24.05 -25.09 5.62
C ASN A 571 23.30 -25.01 4.29
N LEU A 572 23.99 -25.32 3.18
CA LEU A 572 23.35 -25.42 1.87
C LEU A 572 22.28 -26.52 1.88
N ALA A 573 21.01 -26.11 1.85
CA ALA A 573 19.89 -27.04 1.90
C ALA A 573 19.70 -27.73 0.55
N THR A 574 19.83 -29.05 0.55
CA THR A 574 19.51 -29.91 -0.60
C THR A 574 18.04 -30.36 -0.64
N ARG A 575 17.39 -30.19 0.51
CA ARG A 575 15.97 -30.44 0.73
C ARG A 575 15.42 -29.39 1.70
N VAL A 576 14.24 -28.88 1.42
CA VAL A 576 13.50 -27.97 2.30
C VAL A 576 12.07 -28.45 2.41
N GLN A 577 11.56 -28.50 3.63
CA GLN A 577 10.17 -28.80 3.92
C GLN A 577 9.58 -27.67 4.77
N ILE A 578 8.38 -27.21 4.39
CA ILE A 578 7.70 -26.10 5.07
C ILE A 578 6.43 -26.65 5.75
N ARG A 579 6.10 -26.10 6.91
CA ARG A 579 4.80 -26.26 7.54
C ARG A 579 4.36 -24.95 8.19
N VAL A 580 3.07 -24.86 8.44
CA VAL A 580 2.47 -23.77 9.22
C VAL A 580 1.61 -24.37 10.32
N ARG A 581 1.77 -23.84 11.54
CA ARG A 581 0.91 -24.13 12.68
C ARG A 581 -0.13 -23.03 12.81
N LEU A 582 -1.39 -23.45 12.92
CA LEU A 582 -2.53 -22.58 13.11
C LEU A 582 -2.99 -22.74 14.55
N SER A 583 -3.31 -21.63 15.22
CA SER A 583 -3.89 -21.65 16.56
C SER A 583 -5.02 -20.65 16.70
N SER A 584 -6.00 -20.97 17.54
CA SER A 584 -7.09 -20.08 17.92
C SER A 584 -7.52 -20.34 19.37
N SER A 585 -7.79 -19.27 20.12
CA SER A 585 -8.40 -19.32 21.44
C SER A 585 -9.94 -19.32 21.40
N LEU A 586 -10.53 -19.09 20.22
CA LEU A 586 -11.97 -19.06 19.99
C LEU A 586 -12.39 -20.18 19.03
N ALA A 587 -13.53 -20.80 19.32
CA ALA A 587 -14.02 -21.94 18.54
C ALA A 587 -14.76 -21.50 17.26
N ASN A 588 -15.22 -20.25 17.19
CA ASN A 588 -15.93 -19.64 16.06
C ASN A 588 -15.01 -18.81 15.14
N ASP A 589 -13.70 -18.80 15.41
CA ASP A 589 -12.72 -17.96 14.73
C ASP A 589 -11.49 -18.79 14.32
N THR A 590 -10.87 -18.43 13.21
CA THR A 590 -9.73 -19.19 12.65
C THR A 590 -8.81 -18.29 11.84
N PRO A 591 -7.48 -18.49 11.91
CA PRO A 591 -6.61 -18.01 10.86
C PRO A 591 -6.97 -18.70 9.53
N ALA A 592 -6.81 -17.98 8.43
CA ALA A 592 -7.09 -18.47 7.10
C ALA A 592 -5.87 -18.28 6.19
N ILE A 593 -5.55 -19.32 5.41
CA ILE A 593 -4.40 -19.32 4.50
C ILE A 593 -4.88 -19.72 3.11
N ASN A 594 -4.49 -18.97 2.10
CA ASN A 594 -4.66 -19.41 0.71
C ASN A 594 -3.52 -20.39 0.36
N PHE A 595 -3.74 -21.68 0.63
CA PHE A 595 -2.69 -22.71 0.54
C PHE A 595 -2.26 -23.01 -0.89
N ARG A 596 -3.04 -22.60 -1.89
CA ARG A 596 -2.70 -22.78 -3.31
C ARG A 596 -1.65 -21.78 -3.79
N ASP A 597 -1.45 -20.71 -3.03
CA ASP A 597 -0.69 -19.53 -3.41
C ASP A 597 0.50 -19.31 -2.46
N VAL A 598 1.01 -20.39 -1.87
CA VAL A 598 2.22 -20.36 -1.04
C VAL A 598 3.42 -20.66 -1.91
N ASN A 599 4.33 -19.72 -2.03
CA ASN A 599 5.50 -19.80 -2.88
C ASN A 599 6.78 -19.70 -2.05
N LEU A 600 7.66 -20.69 -2.17
CA LEU A 600 8.98 -20.64 -1.59
C LEU A 600 9.96 -20.07 -2.61
N VAL A 601 10.65 -19.00 -2.24
CA VAL A 601 11.78 -18.45 -3.00
C VAL A 601 13.06 -18.87 -2.29
N GLY A 602 13.81 -19.79 -2.91
CA GLY A 602 15.15 -20.13 -2.45
C GLY A 602 16.20 -19.36 -3.24
N TYR A 603 17.26 -18.93 -2.59
CA TYR A 603 18.39 -18.25 -3.21
C TYR A 603 19.64 -19.12 -3.15
N LEU A 604 20.47 -19.02 -4.18
CA LEU A 604 21.84 -19.52 -4.16
C LEU A 604 22.77 -18.35 -4.46
N ASN A 605 23.55 -17.92 -3.47
CA ASN A 605 24.56 -16.88 -3.66
C ASN A 605 25.66 -17.38 -4.61
N LYS A 606 26.06 -16.55 -5.57
CA LYS A 606 27.21 -16.83 -6.42
C LYS A 606 28.49 -16.78 -5.59
N THR A 607 29.46 -17.61 -5.97
CA THR A 607 30.78 -17.67 -5.31
C THR A 607 31.69 -16.52 -5.72
N THR A 608 31.36 -15.83 -6.80
CA THR A 608 32.10 -14.70 -7.35
C THR A 608 31.13 -13.60 -7.74
N GLY A 609 31.59 -12.36 -7.69
CA GLY A 609 30.82 -11.22 -8.18
C GLY A 609 31.71 -10.01 -8.43
N ALA A 610 31.23 -9.08 -9.25
CA ALA A 610 31.95 -7.87 -9.60
C ALA A 610 31.01 -6.67 -9.51
N TYR A 611 31.35 -5.73 -8.63
CA TYR A 611 30.68 -4.44 -8.52
C TYR A 611 31.44 -3.40 -9.34
N LEU A 612 30.72 -2.60 -10.13
CA LEU A 612 31.29 -1.52 -10.93
C LEU A 612 30.52 -0.21 -10.71
N THR A 613 31.26 0.86 -10.50
CA THR A 613 30.69 2.21 -10.44
C THR A 613 30.34 2.73 -11.83
N ARG A 614 29.41 3.69 -11.89
CA ARG A 614 29.25 4.54 -13.08
C ARG A 614 30.53 5.32 -13.38
N GLU A 615 30.70 5.66 -14.65
CA GLU A 615 31.78 6.53 -15.11
C GLU A 615 31.58 7.95 -14.60
N ASN A 616 32.64 8.51 -14.02
CA ASN A 616 32.70 9.92 -13.71
C ASN A 616 33.76 10.60 -14.59
N GLU A 617 33.33 11.52 -15.46
CA GLU A 617 34.22 12.25 -16.36
C GLU A 617 34.56 13.62 -15.77
N LEU A 618 35.85 13.85 -15.54
CA LEU A 618 36.39 15.10 -14.99
C LEU A 618 36.95 16.02 -16.08
N THR A 619 37.08 17.29 -15.75
CA THR A 619 37.68 18.31 -16.65
C THR A 619 39.21 18.25 -16.71
N GLN A 620 39.85 17.54 -15.78
CA GLN A 620 41.30 17.41 -15.65
C GLN A 620 41.68 15.94 -15.50
N GLY A 621 42.89 15.59 -15.95
CA GLY A 621 43.45 14.24 -15.76
C GLY A 621 43.70 13.92 -14.29
N VAL A 622 43.53 12.66 -13.92
CA VAL A 622 43.68 12.15 -12.55
C VAL A 622 44.98 11.37 -12.44
N GLU A 623 45.84 11.76 -11.50
CA GLU A 623 47.14 11.12 -11.28
C GLU A 623 47.04 10.03 -10.22
N SER A 624 46.17 10.22 -9.22
CA SER A 624 45.99 9.25 -8.15
C SER A 624 44.59 9.29 -7.56
N THR A 625 44.22 8.20 -6.88
CA THR A 625 42.96 8.10 -6.14
C THR A 625 43.18 7.44 -4.78
N LYS A 626 42.39 7.88 -3.81
CA LYS A 626 42.24 7.19 -2.52
C LYS A 626 40.78 6.82 -2.33
N ALA A 627 40.50 5.56 -2.00
CA ALA A 627 39.16 5.08 -1.68
C ALA A 627 39.09 4.66 -0.22
N TYR A 628 38.06 5.15 0.47
CA TYR A 628 37.65 4.81 1.82
C TYR A 628 36.41 3.93 1.71
N VAL A 629 36.57 2.65 1.98
CA VAL A 629 35.52 1.65 1.79
C VAL A 629 35.28 0.91 3.09
N GLN A 630 34.02 0.85 3.51
CA GLN A 630 33.62 0.03 4.63
C GLN A 630 33.24 -1.34 4.11
N MET A 631 33.97 -2.36 4.57
CA MET A 631 33.85 -3.72 4.07
C MET A 631 33.83 -4.70 5.22
N GLN A 632 33.06 -5.77 5.03
CA GLN A 632 33.12 -6.98 5.83
C GLN A 632 33.73 -8.08 4.96
N ILE A 633 34.88 -8.58 5.37
CA ILE A 633 35.60 -9.66 4.66
C ILE A 633 35.73 -10.84 5.63
N PRO A 634 34.72 -11.74 5.69
CA PRO A 634 34.79 -12.92 6.53
C PRO A 634 35.93 -13.85 6.13
N SER A 635 36.38 -14.69 7.08
CA SER A 635 37.41 -15.69 6.82
C SER A 635 37.04 -16.60 5.64
N GLY A 636 37.99 -16.85 4.74
CA GLY A 636 37.78 -17.66 3.53
C GLY A 636 37.15 -16.91 2.34
N THR A 637 36.99 -15.59 2.44
CA THR A 637 36.54 -14.73 1.34
C THR A 637 37.65 -13.76 0.92
N THR A 638 37.57 -13.23 -0.30
CA THR A 638 38.48 -12.20 -0.80
C THR A 638 37.70 -11.08 -1.46
N LEU A 639 38.18 -9.85 -1.28
CA LEU A 639 37.65 -8.67 -1.95
C LEU A 639 38.82 -7.81 -2.40
N GLN A 640 38.93 -7.58 -3.70
CA GLN A 640 39.99 -6.78 -4.30
C GLN A 640 39.41 -5.61 -5.10
N TRP A 641 39.95 -4.42 -4.86
CA TRP A 641 39.56 -3.21 -5.58
C TRP A 641 40.53 -2.88 -6.71
N PHE A 642 39.95 -2.37 -7.79
CA PHE A 642 40.63 -1.84 -8.95
C PHE A 642 40.07 -0.45 -9.25
N ALA A 643 40.92 0.42 -9.78
CA ALA A 643 40.56 1.73 -10.29
C ALA A 643 40.95 1.84 -11.76
N SER A 644 40.23 2.66 -12.50
CA SER A 644 40.50 3.00 -13.90
C SER A 644 40.33 4.51 -14.07
N ASN A 645 41.16 5.14 -14.91
CA ASN A 645 41.01 6.55 -15.32
C ASN A 645 40.81 6.72 -16.85
N ASP A 646 40.59 5.62 -17.57
CA ASP A 646 40.35 5.56 -19.01
C ASP A 646 38.94 5.03 -19.37
N GLY A 647 38.00 5.11 -18.43
CA GLY A 647 36.61 4.67 -18.62
C GLY A 647 36.40 3.16 -18.52
N GLY A 648 37.33 2.43 -17.90
CA GLY A 648 37.24 0.98 -17.71
C GLY A 648 37.89 0.15 -18.83
N LEU A 649 38.74 0.76 -19.67
CA LEU A 649 39.52 0.02 -20.67
C LEU A 649 40.71 -0.72 -20.02
N THR A 650 41.32 -0.11 -18.99
CA THR A 650 42.36 -0.73 -18.17
C THR A 650 42.00 -0.66 -16.69
N TRP A 651 42.19 -1.78 -15.99
CA TRP A 651 41.93 -1.91 -14.56
C TRP A 651 43.23 -2.02 -13.78
N GLU A 652 43.49 -1.06 -12.90
CA GLU A 652 44.70 -1.01 -12.08
C GLU A 652 44.38 -1.35 -10.61
N ALA A 653 45.04 -2.38 -10.06
CA ALA A 653 44.77 -2.86 -8.70
C ALA A 653 45.14 -1.82 -7.62
N MET A 654 44.25 -1.60 -6.67
CA MET A 654 44.48 -0.71 -5.52
C MET A 654 45.21 -1.43 -4.39
N THR A 655 46.00 -0.69 -3.61
CA THR A 655 46.74 -1.22 -2.47
C THR A 655 46.18 -0.70 -1.16
N ILE A 656 46.07 -1.56 -0.14
CA ILE A 656 45.65 -1.16 1.22
C ILE A 656 46.77 -0.34 1.86
N GLN A 657 46.44 0.88 2.27
CA GLN A 657 47.31 1.78 3.02
C GLN A 657 47.06 1.67 4.53
N ASP A 658 45.78 1.66 4.96
CA ASP A 658 45.39 1.67 6.37
C ASP A 658 44.03 0.98 6.58
N THR A 659 43.76 0.56 7.81
CA THR A 659 42.50 -0.08 8.22
C THR A 659 42.03 0.44 9.58
N ARG A 660 40.74 0.75 9.70
CA ARG A 660 40.11 1.24 10.92
C ARG A 660 38.82 0.47 11.21
N PRO A 661 38.72 -0.25 12.34
CA PRO A 661 37.47 -0.90 12.73
C PRO A 661 36.41 0.17 13.06
N ILE A 662 35.18 -0.01 12.56
CA ILE A 662 34.03 0.87 12.86
C ILE A 662 33.19 0.23 13.95
N ASP A 663 32.80 -1.03 13.74
CA ASP A 663 32.06 -1.87 14.69
C ASP A 663 32.49 -3.34 14.58
N GLU A 664 31.71 -4.26 15.14
CA GLU A 664 31.99 -5.70 15.11
C GLU A 664 31.89 -6.32 13.70
N ASN A 665 31.14 -5.71 12.78
CA ASN A 665 30.86 -6.24 11.45
C ASN A 665 31.63 -5.53 10.34
N TRP A 666 31.90 -4.23 10.49
CA TRP A 666 32.41 -3.36 9.44
C TRP A 666 33.79 -2.81 9.80
N THR A 667 34.72 -2.96 8.87
CA THR A 667 36.04 -2.34 8.93
C THR A 667 36.19 -1.40 7.74
N GLU A 668 36.65 -0.18 8.01
CA GLU A 668 37.00 0.78 6.97
C GLU A 668 38.42 0.54 6.48
N TYR A 669 38.61 0.45 5.18
CA TYR A 669 39.91 0.32 4.54
C TYR A 669 40.20 1.57 3.72
N THR A 670 41.41 2.10 3.86
CA THR A 670 41.95 3.14 2.99
C THR A 670 42.78 2.47 1.91
N LEU A 671 42.30 2.53 0.68
CA LEU A 671 42.92 1.99 -0.51
C LEU A 671 43.50 3.13 -1.34
N VAL A 672 44.68 2.93 -1.92
CA VAL A 672 45.33 3.95 -2.75
C VAL A 672 45.78 3.39 -4.09
N ARG A 673 45.77 4.24 -5.12
CA ARG A 673 46.37 3.96 -6.41
C ARG A 673 46.94 5.23 -7.04
N THR A 674 48.14 5.13 -7.59
CA THR A 674 48.71 6.08 -8.55
C THR A 674 48.59 5.46 -9.94
N PHE A 675 47.98 6.17 -10.87
CA PHE A 675 47.74 5.69 -12.23
C PHE A 675 49.02 5.72 -13.06
N THR A 676 49.12 4.80 -14.02
CA THR A 676 50.28 4.75 -14.91
C THR A 676 50.24 5.87 -15.95
N ASP A 677 49.04 6.21 -16.44
CA ASP A 677 48.76 7.40 -17.25
C ASP A 677 48.10 8.44 -16.35
N ASN A 678 48.66 9.65 -16.26
CA ASN A 678 48.11 10.72 -15.42
C ASN A 678 47.17 11.69 -16.17
N THR A 679 46.95 11.45 -17.47
CA THR A 679 46.11 12.29 -18.32
C THR A 679 44.67 11.83 -18.42
N GLY A 680 44.38 10.58 -18.02
CA GLY A 680 43.04 10.00 -18.03
C GLY A 680 42.07 10.76 -17.12
N ASN A 681 40.88 11.07 -17.63
CA ASN A 681 39.86 11.88 -16.96
C ASN A 681 38.54 11.13 -16.70
N LYS A 682 38.44 9.85 -17.08
CA LYS A 682 37.23 9.03 -16.97
C LYS A 682 37.41 7.98 -15.89
N VAL A 683 36.94 8.28 -14.68
CA VAL A 683 37.21 7.43 -13.51
C VAL A 683 36.12 6.40 -13.27
N ARG A 684 36.53 5.17 -12.97
CA ARG A 684 35.68 4.07 -12.49
C ARG A 684 36.38 3.27 -11.39
N TYR A 685 35.59 2.65 -10.53
CA TYR A 685 36.05 1.66 -9.56
C TYR A 685 35.37 0.31 -9.79
N LYS A 686 36.13 -0.75 -9.59
CA LYS A 686 35.65 -2.13 -9.64
C LYS A 686 36.05 -2.87 -8.37
N ALA A 687 35.11 -3.58 -7.76
CA ALA A 687 35.38 -4.51 -6.67
C ALA A 687 35.11 -5.94 -7.14
N GLU A 688 36.14 -6.78 -7.15
CA GLU A 688 36.03 -8.21 -7.42
C GLU A 688 35.92 -8.95 -6.09
N MET A 689 34.83 -9.70 -5.94
CA MET A 689 34.46 -10.42 -4.72
C MET A 689 34.52 -11.92 -4.99
N THR A 690 35.08 -12.68 -4.05
CA THR A 690 35.05 -14.15 -4.06
C THR A 690 34.75 -14.68 -2.67
N GLY A 691 33.92 -15.71 -2.61
CA GLY A 691 33.54 -16.37 -1.37
C GLY A 691 32.92 -17.74 -1.63
N THR A 692 32.07 -18.15 -0.71
CA THR A 692 31.26 -19.36 -0.79
C THR A 692 29.78 -18.99 -0.84
N PRO A 693 28.87 -19.92 -1.18
CA PRO A 693 27.44 -19.60 -1.21
C PRO A 693 26.85 -19.21 0.15
N LEU A 694 27.48 -19.58 1.27
CA LEU A 694 27.02 -19.25 2.63
C LEU A 694 27.78 -18.06 3.25
N ILE A 695 29.04 -17.87 2.84
CA ILE A 695 29.93 -16.84 3.40
C ILE A 695 30.50 -16.04 2.24
N TYR A 696 30.13 -14.77 2.15
CA TYR A 696 30.54 -13.86 1.09
C TYR A 696 30.95 -12.50 1.68
N PRO A 697 31.85 -11.77 1.01
CA PRO A 697 32.23 -10.44 1.46
C PRO A 697 31.12 -9.43 1.16
N ARG A 698 31.05 -8.36 1.96
CA ARG A 698 30.06 -7.28 1.83
C ARG A 698 30.74 -5.92 1.82
N ILE A 699 30.19 -4.97 1.06
CA ILE A 699 30.64 -3.58 1.02
C ILE A 699 29.48 -2.71 1.50
N HIS A 700 29.69 -1.89 2.53
CA HIS A 700 28.65 -1.04 3.12
C HIS A 700 28.67 0.40 2.64
N SER A 701 29.85 0.92 2.29
CA SER A 701 29.99 2.25 1.70
C SER A 701 31.27 2.36 0.89
N LEU A 702 31.25 3.25 -0.11
CA LEU A 702 32.38 3.60 -0.96
C LEU A 702 32.48 5.13 -1.04
N GLY A 703 33.57 5.69 -0.52
CA GLY A 703 33.90 7.10 -0.69
C GLY A 703 35.29 7.25 -1.26
N ALA A 704 35.47 7.96 -2.37
CA ALA A 704 36.78 8.11 -2.99
C ALA A 704 37.10 9.56 -3.35
N THR A 705 38.38 9.92 -3.20
CA THR A 705 38.94 11.21 -3.57
C THR A 705 39.90 11.04 -4.76
N LEU A 706 39.87 12.03 -5.65
CA LEU A 706 40.63 12.06 -6.91
C LEU A 706 41.59 13.25 -6.88
N SER A 707 42.86 13.01 -7.21
CA SER A 707 43.94 13.99 -7.14
C SER A 707 44.74 14.10 -8.43
#